data_AF-A0A821X779-F1
#
_entry.id   AF-A0A821X779-F1
#
_cell.length_a   1.000
_cell.length_b   1.000
_cell.length_c   1.000
_cell.angle_alpha   90.00
_cell.angle_beta   90.00
_cell.angle_gamma   90.00
#
_symmetry.space_group_name_H-M   'P 1'
#
loop_
_entity.id
_entity.type
_entity.pdbx_description
1 polymer ?
#
loop_
_entity_poly.entity_id
_entity_poly.type
_entity_poly.pdbx_seq_one_letter_code
_entity_poly.pdbx_strand_id
1 'polypeptide(L)'
;MGEQAATNEVITGLISALGDSDEYVRSSAYEALAQMGEKAATSDVINGLISALGDSNYNVRWNACQALGNMGEKAVTSDVIYRLISALGDSNDHVRWSACQALGNMGEKAATSEAINRLISALGDSNDSVRWSACQALGNMGEKAATSEAINRLISALGDGNDSVRWGACEALGKMGEKAATSDVTNGLISALGDSNDSVRWGACEALGKMGEKAATNEAINGLISALGDNEFNVRSSAREALDKMGKKAATSDVINGLISALRDSNYNVRWNVCQALGNMGEKAATSEVIYRLISALGDSNDHVRWSACQALGNMGEKAATSDAINGLISAVEDSNYNVRWNACQALGQMDEKAATSEVINRLISALGDSNDHVRWSACQALGNMGEKAATSEAINRLISALGDSNDSVSVKPDDIVKFRLNEDDQATKHAHLSTNLKEMCVACRTIHHDNTSELKDIDYLEKHYDAEKAIEYYTKPWFLFRTVNQICRTENIKDIYKFRIYISDLHQKLNQLSMEQERNNIKSSLEKVYHGKPLSGSVLQQLIDNKDHLISMNGFLSTTSDSKICNIYAGVEELIDEGYKGVLFVFEIDKVIKQPYADISKFSTIPDEAEILFSLGTIWRIKSIRHDEGSCTIELTSCNEFDSDLTQLREKYTGDNVSLLSLGDVLLELGDEDTAEWAYRKMLSQHINDNETCGILYYKI
;
A
#
# COMPACT_ATOMS: atom_id res chain seq x y z
N MET A 1 -14.51 36.46 24.95
CA MET A 1 -14.50 35.04 25.39
C MET A 1 -15.09 34.10 24.34
N GLY A 2 -15.89 34.60 23.38
CA GLY A 2 -16.34 33.80 22.22
C GLY A 2 -17.03 32.50 22.64
N GLU A 3 -16.74 31.41 21.92
CA GLU A 3 -17.22 30.08 22.24
C GLU A 3 -16.99 29.61 23.69
N GLN A 4 -15.92 30.07 24.35
CA GLN A 4 -15.61 29.66 25.73
C GLN A 4 -16.59 30.24 26.77
N ALA A 5 -17.33 31.29 26.42
CA ALA A 5 -18.36 31.87 27.27
C ALA A 5 -19.76 31.25 27.10
N ALA A 6 -19.93 30.28 26.18
CA ALA A 6 -21.20 29.64 25.88
C ALA A 6 -21.64 28.65 26.99
N THR A 7 -21.81 29.14 28.21
CA THR A 7 -22.39 28.40 29.34
C THR A 7 -23.90 28.61 29.40
N ASN A 8 -24.64 27.67 29.99
CA ASN A 8 -26.10 27.78 30.11
C ASN A 8 -26.55 29.06 30.84
N GLU A 9 -25.80 29.50 31.84
CA GLU A 9 -26.09 30.73 32.59
C GLU A 9 -25.95 31.97 31.69
N VAL A 10 -24.84 32.08 30.96
CA VAL A 10 -24.60 33.21 30.05
C VAL A 10 -25.62 33.21 28.91
N ILE A 11 -25.92 32.05 28.31
CA ILE A 11 -26.92 31.93 27.25
C ILE A 11 -28.31 32.37 27.76
N THR A 12 -28.69 31.97 28.97
CA THR A 12 -29.97 32.35 29.59
C THR A 12 -30.06 33.86 29.85
N GLY A 13 -28.97 34.47 30.31
CA GLY A 13 -28.86 35.92 30.47
C GLY A 13 -29.00 36.66 29.14
N LEU A 14 -28.35 36.15 28.08
CA LEU A 14 -28.44 36.73 26.73
C LEU A 14 -29.84 36.57 26.14
N ILE A 15 -30.50 35.42 26.30
CA ILE A 15 -31.91 35.21 25.88
C ILE A 15 -32.81 36.28 26.49
N SER A 16 -32.62 36.60 27.77
CA SER A 16 -33.42 37.63 28.45
C SER A 16 -33.19 39.03 27.85
N ALA A 17 -31.95 39.33 27.46
CA ALA A 17 -31.58 40.60 26.82
C ALA A 17 -32.08 40.74 25.37
N LEU A 18 -32.47 39.64 24.70
CA LEU A 18 -32.99 39.68 23.32
C LEU A 18 -34.31 40.43 23.21
N GLY A 19 -35.09 40.50 24.29
CA GLY A 19 -36.38 41.21 24.37
C GLY A 19 -36.30 42.59 25.00
N ASP A 20 -35.10 43.14 25.25
CA ASP A 20 -34.96 44.44 25.90
C ASP A 20 -35.56 45.57 25.05
N SER A 21 -36.12 46.60 25.69
CA SER A 21 -36.64 47.78 25.00
C SER A 21 -35.56 48.58 24.28
N ASP A 22 -34.31 48.55 24.78
CA ASP A 22 -33.17 49.24 24.20
C ASP A 22 -32.56 48.41 23.06
N GLU A 23 -32.52 49.01 21.87
CA GLU A 23 -31.97 48.41 20.66
C GLU A 23 -30.48 48.09 20.76
N TYR A 24 -29.71 48.86 21.54
CA TYR A 24 -28.29 48.60 21.75
C TYR A 24 -28.08 47.36 22.61
N VAL A 25 -28.91 47.17 23.65
CA VAL A 25 -28.87 45.98 24.51
C VAL A 25 -29.23 44.74 23.69
N ARG A 26 -30.31 44.80 22.89
CA ARG A 26 -30.67 43.72 21.96
C ARG A 26 -29.52 43.41 21.00
N SER A 27 -29.00 44.44 20.33
CA SER A 27 -27.92 44.33 19.34
C SER A 27 -26.67 43.66 19.92
N SER A 28 -26.20 44.10 21.09
CA SER A 28 -25.03 43.51 21.77
C SER A 28 -25.28 42.07 22.23
N ALA A 29 -26.52 41.74 22.61
CA ALA A 29 -26.86 40.37 22.97
C ALA A 29 -26.79 39.43 21.76
N TYR A 30 -27.29 39.85 20.59
CA TYR A 30 -27.17 39.10 19.34
C TYR A 30 -25.72 38.97 18.88
N GLU A 31 -24.91 40.02 19.00
CA GLU A 31 -23.48 39.97 18.70
C GLU A 31 -22.74 38.97 19.60
N ALA A 32 -23.03 38.97 20.90
CA ALA A 32 -22.44 38.02 21.84
C ALA A 32 -22.80 36.57 21.49
N LEU A 33 -24.06 36.31 21.09
CA LEU A 33 -24.48 35.01 20.60
C LEU A 33 -23.78 34.62 19.29
N ALA A 34 -23.58 35.57 18.38
CA ALA A 34 -22.84 35.33 17.14
C ALA A 34 -21.39 34.92 17.40
N GLN A 35 -20.73 35.52 18.39
CA GLN A 35 -19.36 35.17 18.80
C GLN A 35 -19.27 33.81 19.50
N MET A 36 -20.39 33.27 20.02
CA MET A 36 -20.47 31.93 20.60
C MET A 36 -20.68 30.82 19.56
N GLY A 37 -21.12 31.18 18.35
CA GLY A 37 -21.30 30.27 17.22
C GLY A 37 -22.19 29.06 17.54
N GLU A 38 -21.79 27.91 17.03
CA GLU A 38 -22.51 26.63 17.16
C GLU A 38 -22.89 26.23 18.59
N LYS A 39 -22.14 26.64 19.62
CA LYS A 39 -22.41 26.28 21.02
C LYS A 39 -23.64 26.99 21.60
N ALA A 40 -24.03 28.12 21.01
CA ALA A 40 -25.22 28.85 21.41
C ALA A 40 -26.49 28.42 20.65
N ALA A 41 -26.40 27.45 19.72
CA ALA A 41 -27.50 27.00 18.87
C ALA A 41 -28.55 26.14 19.60
N THR A 42 -29.16 26.70 20.65
CA THR A 42 -30.30 26.13 21.36
C THR A 42 -31.61 26.58 20.70
N SER A 43 -32.70 25.82 20.90
CA SER A 43 -34.01 26.17 20.32
C SER A 43 -34.51 27.55 20.74
N ASP A 44 -34.30 27.94 22.00
CA ASP A 44 -34.74 29.25 22.51
C ASP A 44 -33.94 30.40 21.88
N VAL A 45 -32.62 30.23 21.73
CA VAL A 45 -31.77 31.21 21.03
C VAL A 45 -32.19 31.34 19.57
N ILE A 46 -32.42 30.22 18.87
CA ILE A 46 -32.87 30.22 17.48
C ILE A 46 -34.22 30.94 17.33
N ASN A 47 -35.18 30.68 18.23
CA ASN A 47 -36.48 31.35 18.24
C ASN A 47 -36.38 32.87 18.51
N GLY A 48 -35.48 33.27 19.41
CA GLY A 48 -35.14 34.68 19.64
C GLY A 48 -34.59 35.35 18.38
N LEU A 49 -33.66 34.70 17.70
CA LEU A 49 -33.06 35.17 16.45
C LEU A 49 -34.07 35.25 15.30
N ILE A 50 -34.98 34.28 15.17
CA ILE A 50 -36.11 34.32 14.21
C ILE A 50 -36.95 35.58 14.43
N SER A 51 -37.20 35.96 15.69
CA SER A 51 -37.98 37.16 16.04
C SER A 51 -37.21 38.44 15.70
N ALA A 52 -35.90 38.44 15.96
CA ALA A 52 -34.99 39.55 15.70
C ALA A 52 -34.85 39.92 14.22
N LEU A 53 -34.99 38.94 13.32
CA LEU A 53 -35.00 39.18 11.87
C LEU A 53 -36.17 40.07 11.41
N GLY A 54 -37.20 40.25 12.24
CA GLY A 54 -38.32 41.17 12.01
C GLY A 54 -38.20 42.52 12.74
N ASP A 55 -37.10 42.81 13.43
CA ASP A 55 -36.93 44.04 14.21
C ASP A 55 -36.91 45.29 13.31
N SER A 56 -37.44 46.40 13.80
CA SER A 56 -37.40 47.70 13.12
C SER A 56 -35.97 48.22 12.87
N ASN A 57 -35.03 47.90 13.76
CA ASN A 57 -33.65 48.34 13.67
C ASN A 57 -32.81 47.38 12.80
N TYR A 58 -32.17 47.91 11.77
CA TYR A 58 -31.37 47.11 10.85
C TYR A 58 -30.14 46.47 11.51
N ASN A 59 -29.57 47.09 12.56
CA ASN A 59 -28.44 46.50 13.29
C ASN A 59 -28.86 45.22 14.02
N VAL A 60 -30.08 45.21 14.58
CA VAL A 60 -30.64 44.02 15.23
C VAL A 60 -30.86 42.91 14.20
N ARG A 61 -31.48 43.24 13.05
CA ARG A 61 -31.69 42.27 11.96
C ARG A 61 -30.36 41.73 11.41
N TRP A 62 -29.39 42.60 11.21
CA TRP A 62 -28.04 42.26 10.75
C TRP A 62 -27.33 41.31 11.72
N ASN A 63 -27.30 41.65 13.02
CA ASN A 63 -26.68 40.79 14.04
C ASN A 63 -27.41 39.45 14.17
N ALA A 64 -28.73 39.43 13.96
CA ALA A 64 -29.49 38.18 13.93
C ALA A 64 -29.09 37.27 12.76
N CYS A 65 -28.94 37.83 11.55
CA CYS A 65 -28.39 37.09 10.40
C CYS A 65 -26.99 36.55 10.71
N GLN A 66 -26.08 37.38 11.24
CA GLN A 66 -24.72 36.97 11.59
C GLN A 66 -24.71 35.84 12.62
N ALA A 67 -25.53 35.94 13.67
CA ALA A 67 -25.61 34.91 14.70
C ALA A 67 -26.11 33.58 14.13
N LEU A 68 -27.17 33.59 13.31
CA LEU A 68 -27.67 32.39 12.65
C LEU A 68 -26.63 31.80 11.69
N GLY A 69 -25.89 32.64 10.96
CA GLY A 69 -24.81 32.20 10.08
C GLY A 69 -23.64 31.57 10.82
N ASN A 70 -23.22 32.13 11.96
CA ASN A 70 -22.14 31.59 12.78
C ASN A 70 -22.53 30.30 13.53
N MET A 71 -23.83 30.05 13.71
CA MET A 71 -24.35 28.76 14.18
C MET A 71 -24.38 27.70 13.08
N GLY A 72 -24.21 28.10 11.82
CA GLY A 72 -24.09 27.22 10.66
C GLY A 72 -25.22 26.21 10.56
N GLU A 73 -24.86 24.97 10.25
CA GLU A 73 -25.81 23.87 10.04
C GLU A 73 -26.71 23.56 11.25
N LYS A 74 -26.30 23.93 12.48
CA LYS A 74 -27.10 23.67 13.70
C LYS A 74 -28.29 24.60 13.85
N ALA A 75 -28.27 25.77 13.21
CA ALA A 75 -29.41 26.69 13.20
C ALA A 75 -30.45 26.33 12.14
N VAL A 76 -30.21 25.31 11.31
CA VAL A 76 -31.08 25.01 10.16
C VAL A 76 -32.45 24.49 10.63
N THR A 77 -33.46 25.33 10.41
CA THR A 77 -34.89 24.99 10.53
C THR A 77 -35.65 25.64 9.37
N SER A 78 -36.85 25.14 9.06
CA SER A 78 -37.69 25.72 8.00
C SER A 78 -37.99 27.20 8.25
N ASP A 79 -38.23 27.58 9.51
CA ASP A 79 -38.53 28.97 9.88
C ASP A 79 -37.31 29.88 9.75
N VAL A 80 -36.11 29.39 10.12
CA VAL A 80 -34.85 30.12 9.91
C VAL A 80 -34.61 30.39 8.43
N ILE A 81 -34.73 29.35 7.59
CA ILE A 81 -34.55 29.50 6.13
C ILE A 81 -35.56 30.51 5.58
N TYR A 82 -36.84 30.40 5.96
CA TYR A 82 -37.90 31.30 5.51
C TYR A 82 -37.66 32.76 5.90
N ARG A 83 -37.19 33.01 7.13
CA ARG A 83 -36.87 34.37 7.59
C ARG A 83 -35.62 34.94 6.92
N LEU A 84 -34.58 34.14 6.73
CA LEU A 84 -33.39 34.56 5.99
C LEU A 84 -33.70 34.86 4.52
N ILE A 85 -34.57 34.06 3.89
CA ILE A 85 -35.11 34.35 2.55
C ILE A 85 -35.80 35.72 2.51
N SER A 86 -36.58 36.05 3.55
CA SER A 86 -37.23 37.36 3.64
C SER A 86 -36.20 38.49 3.81
N ALA A 87 -35.15 38.27 4.61
CA ALA A 87 -34.07 39.22 4.84
C ALA A 87 -33.20 39.49 3.59
N LEU A 88 -33.17 38.59 2.60
CA LEU A 88 -32.56 38.87 1.29
C LEU A 88 -33.27 39.99 0.52
N GLY A 89 -34.50 40.35 0.90
CA GLY A 89 -35.27 41.47 0.34
C GLY A 89 -35.24 42.74 1.20
N ASP A 90 -34.38 42.81 2.22
CA ASP A 90 -34.32 43.94 3.15
C ASP A 90 -33.91 45.25 2.46
N SER A 91 -34.40 46.39 2.94
CA SER A 91 -34.03 47.70 2.40
C SER A 91 -32.55 48.04 2.67
N ASN A 92 -31.95 47.49 3.72
CA ASN A 92 -30.56 47.71 4.08
C ASN A 92 -29.65 46.63 3.48
N ASP A 93 -28.58 47.04 2.81
CA ASP A 93 -27.65 46.15 2.13
C ASP A 93 -26.81 45.28 3.09
N HIS A 94 -26.49 45.75 4.30
CA HIS A 94 -25.80 44.92 5.30
C HIS A 94 -26.66 43.73 5.77
N VAL A 95 -27.97 43.93 5.88
CA VAL A 95 -28.91 42.86 6.23
C VAL A 95 -29.00 41.84 5.08
N ARG A 96 -29.15 42.32 3.83
CA ARG A 96 -29.15 41.44 2.64
C ARG A 96 -27.86 40.64 2.50
N TRP A 97 -26.72 41.32 2.65
CA TRP A 97 -25.38 40.74 2.64
C TRP A 97 -25.23 39.63 3.69
N SER A 98 -25.60 39.92 4.94
CA SER A 98 -25.48 38.95 6.03
C SER A 98 -26.49 37.80 5.88
N ALA A 99 -27.66 38.04 5.30
CA ALA A 99 -28.60 36.97 4.97
C ALA A 99 -28.02 36.00 3.92
N CYS A 100 -27.33 36.51 2.88
CA CYS A 100 -26.58 35.66 1.95
C CYS A 100 -25.54 34.81 2.69
N GLN A 101 -24.71 35.45 3.52
CA GLN A 101 -23.66 34.75 4.28
C GLN A 101 -24.24 33.68 5.21
N ALA A 102 -25.34 33.98 5.92
CA ALA A 102 -25.99 33.03 6.81
C ALA A 102 -26.51 31.79 6.06
N LEU A 103 -27.19 31.99 4.93
CA LEU A 103 -27.65 30.89 4.07
C LEU A 103 -26.48 30.09 3.48
N GLY A 104 -25.39 30.77 3.13
CA GLY A 104 -24.16 30.14 2.65
C GLY A 104 -23.46 29.28 3.72
N ASN A 105 -23.36 29.76 4.96
CA ASN A 105 -22.75 29.03 6.07
C ASN A 105 -23.58 27.83 6.53
N MET A 106 -24.89 27.83 6.25
CA MET A 106 -25.75 26.65 6.42
C MET A 106 -25.57 25.61 5.29
N GLY A 107 -24.85 25.97 4.23
CA GLY A 107 -24.44 25.10 3.14
C GLY A 107 -25.60 24.37 2.46
N GLU A 108 -25.35 23.10 2.10
CA GLU A 108 -26.31 22.26 1.39
C GLU A 108 -27.64 22.01 2.13
N LYS A 109 -27.69 22.23 3.45
CA LYS A 109 -28.91 22.05 4.25
C LYS A 109 -29.91 23.20 4.07
N ALA A 110 -29.42 24.39 3.70
CA ALA A 110 -30.26 25.55 3.36
C ALA A 110 -30.64 25.60 1.87
N ALA A 111 -30.17 24.67 1.04
CA ALA A 111 -30.35 24.64 -0.41
C ALA A 111 -31.77 24.24 -0.86
N THR A 112 -32.79 24.95 -0.38
CA THR A 112 -34.17 24.82 -0.87
C THR A 112 -34.34 25.58 -2.19
N SER A 113 -35.32 25.19 -3.01
CA SER A 113 -35.58 25.88 -4.28
C SER A 113 -35.91 27.37 -4.09
N GLU A 114 -36.59 27.73 -3.00
CA GLU A 114 -36.89 29.13 -2.70
C GLU A 114 -35.65 29.92 -2.29
N ALA A 115 -34.77 29.34 -1.44
CA ALA A 115 -33.51 29.96 -1.07
C ALA A 115 -32.61 30.19 -2.30
N ILE A 116 -32.49 29.18 -3.16
CA ILE A 116 -31.72 29.28 -4.42
C ILE A 116 -32.28 30.40 -5.30
N ASN A 117 -33.60 30.43 -5.56
CA ASN A 117 -34.22 31.47 -6.41
C ASN A 117 -34.03 32.90 -5.87
N ARG A 118 -34.01 33.04 -4.54
CA ARG A 118 -33.80 34.34 -3.90
C ARG A 118 -32.34 34.78 -3.93
N LEU A 119 -31.40 33.85 -3.74
CA LEU A 119 -29.97 34.12 -3.95
C LEU A 119 -29.65 34.45 -5.42
N ILE A 120 -30.31 33.77 -6.37
CA ILE A 120 -30.24 34.11 -7.81
C ILE A 120 -30.67 35.55 -8.05
N SER A 121 -31.71 36.03 -7.37
CA SER A 121 -32.14 37.43 -7.46
C SER A 121 -31.10 38.39 -6.86
N ALA A 122 -30.46 38.00 -5.76
CA ALA A 122 -29.41 38.78 -5.09
C ALA A 122 -28.12 38.91 -5.92
N LEU A 123 -27.86 38.02 -6.89
CA LEU A 123 -26.80 38.21 -7.89
C LEU A 123 -27.01 39.46 -8.77
N GLY A 124 -28.22 40.02 -8.80
CA GLY A 124 -28.55 41.27 -9.49
C GLY A 124 -28.60 42.50 -8.58
N ASP A 125 -28.14 42.41 -7.33
CA ASP A 125 -28.21 43.52 -6.36
C ASP A 125 -27.38 44.72 -6.80
N SER A 126 -27.85 45.92 -6.47
CA SER A 126 -27.11 47.17 -6.68
C SER A 126 -25.75 47.21 -5.96
N ASN A 127 -25.64 46.55 -4.81
CA ASN A 127 -24.43 46.52 -3.99
C ASN A 127 -23.57 45.30 -4.34
N ASP A 128 -22.30 45.53 -4.68
CA ASP A 128 -21.35 44.48 -5.08
C ASP A 128 -21.06 43.46 -3.97
N SER A 129 -21.05 43.89 -2.70
CA SER A 129 -20.82 42.99 -1.56
C SER A 129 -21.97 41.99 -1.41
N VAL A 130 -23.22 42.42 -1.68
CA VAL A 130 -24.39 41.53 -1.72
C VAL A 130 -24.28 40.56 -2.88
N ARG A 131 -23.93 41.04 -4.10
CA ARG A 131 -23.74 40.16 -5.28
C ARG A 131 -22.65 39.11 -5.03
N TRP A 132 -21.52 39.53 -4.49
CA TRP A 132 -20.41 38.63 -4.13
C TRP A 132 -20.85 37.58 -3.10
N SER A 133 -21.56 38.00 -2.05
CA SER A 133 -22.04 37.07 -1.03
C SER A 133 -23.10 36.11 -1.56
N ALA A 134 -23.90 36.53 -2.54
CA ALA A 134 -24.83 35.64 -3.24
C ALA A 134 -24.08 34.58 -4.05
N CYS A 135 -22.96 34.93 -4.73
CA CYS A 135 -22.08 33.94 -5.36
C CYS A 135 -21.56 32.94 -4.32
N GLN A 136 -21.02 33.43 -3.21
CA GLN A 136 -20.49 32.57 -2.14
C GLN A 136 -21.53 31.62 -1.58
N ALA A 137 -22.74 32.13 -1.30
CA ALA A 137 -23.82 31.33 -0.76
C ALA A 137 -24.26 30.22 -1.73
N LEU A 138 -24.42 30.54 -3.02
CA LEU A 138 -24.73 29.55 -4.05
C LEU A 138 -23.61 28.51 -4.21
N GLY A 139 -22.35 28.94 -4.13
CA GLY A 139 -21.19 28.05 -4.13
C GLY A 139 -21.17 27.08 -2.94
N ASN A 140 -21.43 27.58 -1.72
CA ASN A 140 -21.44 26.76 -0.51
C ASN A 140 -22.64 25.79 -0.44
N MET A 141 -23.70 26.05 -1.22
CA MET A 141 -24.80 25.10 -1.45
C MET A 141 -24.43 23.98 -2.47
N GLY A 142 -23.25 24.07 -3.09
CA GLY A 142 -22.65 23.03 -3.93
C GLY A 142 -23.52 22.61 -5.12
N GLU A 143 -23.48 21.32 -5.45
CA GLU A 143 -24.21 20.76 -6.58
C GLU A 143 -25.74 20.93 -6.51
N LYS A 144 -26.31 21.13 -5.31
CA LYS A 144 -27.75 21.37 -5.15
C LYS A 144 -28.18 22.71 -5.73
N ALA A 145 -27.30 23.71 -5.71
CA ALA A 145 -27.55 25.03 -6.29
C ALA A 145 -27.27 25.09 -7.81
N ALA A 146 -26.68 24.04 -8.41
CA ALA A 146 -26.37 23.97 -9.84
C ALA A 146 -27.62 23.74 -10.71
N THR A 147 -28.55 24.71 -10.68
CA THR A 147 -29.70 24.81 -11.57
C THR A 147 -29.33 25.63 -12.81
N SER A 148 -30.04 25.44 -13.93
CA SER A 148 -29.76 26.19 -15.16
C SER A 148 -29.86 27.71 -14.96
N GLU A 149 -30.79 28.18 -14.14
CA GLU A 149 -30.95 29.61 -13.88
C GLU A 149 -29.83 30.16 -12.99
N ALA A 150 -29.40 29.43 -11.96
CA ALA A 150 -28.24 29.80 -11.16
C ALA A 150 -26.98 29.88 -12.02
N ILE A 151 -26.74 28.86 -12.86
CA ILE A 151 -25.60 28.81 -13.76
C ILE A 151 -25.60 30.02 -14.72
N ASN A 152 -26.73 30.32 -15.37
CA ASN A 152 -26.81 31.46 -16.29
C ASN A 152 -26.53 32.81 -15.62
N ARG A 153 -26.98 32.98 -14.37
CA ARG A 153 -26.72 34.20 -13.61
C ARG A 153 -25.27 34.29 -13.13
N LEU A 154 -24.67 33.17 -12.73
CA LEU A 154 -23.25 33.12 -12.39
C LEU A 154 -22.35 33.38 -13.62
N ILE A 155 -22.73 32.89 -14.82
CA ILE A 155 -22.05 33.25 -16.07
C ILE A 155 -22.08 34.77 -16.29
N SER A 156 -23.23 35.42 -16.03
CA SER A 156 -23.32 36.89 -16.12
C SER A 156 -22.40 37.58 -15.10
N ALA A 157 -22.30 37.03 -13.88
CA ALA A 157 -21.44 37.55 -12.81
C ALA A 157 -19.93 37.38 -13.10
N LEU A 158 -19.52 36.44 -13.98
CA LEU A 158 -18.14 36.38 -14.49
C LEU A 158 -17.73 37.64 -15.25
N GLY A 159 -18.69 38.43 -15.76
CA GLY A 159 -18.47 39.71 -16.42
C GLY A 159 -18.78 40.93 -15.56
N ASP A 160 -18.93 40.78 -14.25
CA ASP A 160 -19.28 41.88 -13.35
C ASP A 160 -18.19 42.97 -13.30
N GLY A 161 -18.60 44.23 -13.10
CA GLY A 161 -17.67 45.36 -12.99
C GLY A 161 -16.75 45.28 -11.76
N ASN A 162 -17.16 44.56 -10.71
CA ASN A 162 -16.37 44.35 -9.50
C ASN A 162 -15.61 43.01 -9.54
N ASP A 163 -14.30 43.04 -9.30
CA ASP A 163 -13.43 41.86 -9.34
C ASP A 163 -13.75 40.81 -8.28
N SER A 164 -14.19 41.23 -7.08
CA SER A 164 -14.61 40.29 -6.04
C SER A 164 -15.82 39.49 -6.48
N VAL A 165 -16.80 40.12 -7.16
CA VAL A 165 -17.97 39.42 -7.72
C VAL A 165 -17.55 38.42 -8.81
N ARG A 166 -16.65 38.82 -9.72
CA ARG A 166 -16.12 37.91 -10.77
C ARG A 166 -15.40 36.71 -10.18
N TRP A 167 -14.55 36.94 -9.17
CA TRP A 167 -13.87 35.87 -8.44
C TRP A 167 -14.86 34.95 -7.72
N GLY A 168 -15.84 35.53 -7.00
CA GLY A 168 -16.88 34.77 -6.32
C GLY A 168 -17.71 33.92 -7.27
N ALA A 169 -17.97 34.42 -8.50
CA ALA A 169 -18.65 33.65 -9.54
C ALA A 169 -17.81 32.45 -10.01
N CYS A 170 -16.49 32.63 -10.19
CA CYS A 170 -15.58 31.52 -10.50
C CYS A 170 -15.61 30.47 -9.37
N GLU A 171 -15.47 30.89 -8.12
CA GLU A 171 -15.48 29.99 -6.96
C GLU A 171 -16.80 29.22 -6.85
N ALA A 172 -17.93 29.91 -7.03
CA ALA A 172 -19.25 29.30 -6.98
C ALA A 172 -19.43 28.22 -8.06
N LEU A 173 -19.08 28.53 -9.31
CA LEU A 173 -19.12 27.58 -10.42
C LEU A 173 -18.18 26.39 -10.18
N GLY A 174 -17.00 26.64 -9.61
CA GLY A 174 -16.07 25.59 -9.21
C GLY A 174 -16.62 24.66 -8.13
N LYS A 175 -17.27 25.21 -7.08
CA LYS A 175 -17.90 24.42 -6.01
C LYS A 175 -19.12 23.63 -6.48
N MET A 176 -19.81 24.09 -7.54
CA MET A 176 -20.84 23.32 -8.23
C MET A 176 -20.27 22.16 -9.07
N GLY A 177 -18.96 22.16 -9.31
CA GLY A 177 -18.20 21.07 -9.91
C GLY A 177 -18.67 20.68 -11.31
N GLU A 178 -18.57 19.38 -11.59
CA GLU A 178 -18.93 18.79 -12.88
C GLU A 178 -20.37 19.06 -13.34
N LYS A 179 -21.29 19.36 -12.42
CA LYS A 179 -22.70 19.64 -12.76
C LYS A 179 -22.88 21.00 -13.40
N ALA A 180 -21.97 21.94 -13.15
CA ALA A 180 -21.95 23.25 -13.78
C ALA A 180 -21.11 23.30 -15.08
N ALA A 181 -20.43 22.21 -15.47
CA ALA A 181 -19.52 22.16 -16.61
C ALA A 181 -20.25 22.17 -17.98
N THR A 182 -20.98 23.23 -18.28
CA THR A 182 -21.59 23.49 -19.59
C THR A 182 -20.62 24.26 -20.49
N SER A 183 -20.83 24.23 -21.81
CA SER A 183 -19.98 24.96 -22.75
C SER A 183 -19.93 26.47 -22.47
N ASP A 184 -21.04 27.07 -22.08
CA ASP A 184 -21.10 28.51 -21.78
C ASP A 184 -20.34 28.85 -20.49
N VAL A 185 -20.39 27.99 -19.48
CA VAL A 185 -19.58 28.13 -18.26
C VAL A 185 -18.09 28.03 -18.59
N THR A 186 -17.70 27.01 -19.37
CA THR A 186 -16.31 26.83 -19.79
C THR A 186 -15.81 28.05 -20.57
N ASN A 187 -16.60 28.60 -21.51
CA ASN A 187 -16.24 29.80 -22.27
C ASN A 187 -16.12 31.05 -21.38
N GLY A 188 -17.02 31.21 -20.40
CA GLY A 188 -16.94 32.29 -19.42
C GLY A 188 -15.66 32.20 -18.59
N LEU A 189 -15.33 31.00 -18.10
CA LEU A 189 -14.11 30.76 -17.32
C LEU A 189 -12.84 30.95 -18.16
N ILE A 190 -12.84 30.54 -19.44
CA ILE A 190 -11.74 30.82 -20.38
C ILE A 190 -11.49 32.33 -20.48
N SER A 191 -12.54 33.13 -20.54
CA SER A 191 -12.40 34.59 -20.58
C SER A 191 -11.81 35.13 -19.27
N ALA A 192 -12.22 34.57 -18.13
CA ALA A 192 -11.72 34.93 -16.80
C ALA A 192 -10.25 34.53 -16.56
N LEU A 193 -9.70 33.54 -17.29
CA LEU A 193 -8.25 33.26 -17.28
C LEU A 193 -7.40 34.44 -17.79
N GLY A 194 -8.00 35.35 -18.57
CA GLY A 194 -7.35 36.57 -19.05
C GLY A 194 -7.67 37.82 -18.23
N ASP A 195 -8.27 37.69 -17.05
CA ASP A 195 -8.68 38.84 -16.24
C ASP A 195 -7.50 39.68 -15.74
N SER A 196 -7.70 40.99 -15.62
CA SER A 196 -6.72 41.91 -15.04
C SER A 196 -6.36 41.59 -13.57
N ASN A 197 -7.30 41.05 -12.80
CA ASN A 197 -7.13 40.71 -11.39
C ASN A 197 -6.67 39.25 -11.24
N ASP A 198 -5.59 39.05 -10.50
CA ASP A 198 -4.99 37.73 -10.28
C ASP A 198 -5.88 36.75 -9.52
N SER A 199 -6.69 37.24 -8.58
CA SER A 199 -7.62 36.41 -7.82
C SER A 199 -8.72 35.85 -8.72
N VAL A 200 -9.18 36.63 -9.72
CA VAL A 200 -10.12 36.15 -10.74
C VAL A 200 -9.48 35.08 -11.63
N ARG A 201 -8.26 35.33 -12.14
CA ARG A 201 -7.53 34.32 -12.95
C ARG A 201 -7.29 33.03 -12.18
N TRP A 202 -6.92 33.15 -10.91
CA TRP A 202 -6.74 32.03 -9.98
C TRP A 202 -8.04 31.24 -9.79
N GLY A 203 -9.14 31.93 -9.48
CA GLY A 203 -10.45 31.31 -9.33
C GLY A 203 -10.93 30.63 -10.61
N ALA A 204 -10.65 31.18 -11.79
CA ALA A 204 -10.97 30.58 -13.07
C ALA A 204 -10.19 29.27 -13.30
N CYS A 205 -8.89 29.23 -12.98
CA CYS A 205 -8.10 28.01 -13.00
C CYS A 205 -8.68 26.94 -12.07
N GLU A 206 -8.98 27.32 -10.82
CA GLU A 206 -9.53 26.40 -9.82
C GLU A 206 -10.89 25.84 -10.25
N ALA A 207 -11.77 26.68 -10.80
CA ALA A 207 -13.08 26.28 -11.28
C ALA A 207 -12.99 25.27 -12.44
N LEU A 208 -12.16 25.56 -13.45
CA LEU A 208 -11.91 24.65 -14.57
C LEU A 208 -11.33 23.31 -14.08
N GLY A 209 -10.43 23.35 -13.10
CA GLY A 209 -9.88 22.14 -12.48
C GLY A 209 -10.92 21.32 -11.73
N LYS A 210 -11.81 21.96 -10.95
CA LYS A 210 -12.90 21.29 -10.22
C LYS A 210 -13.96 20.69 -11.15
N MET A 211 -14.13 21.23 -12.36
CA MET A 211 -14.97 20.65 -13.42
C MET A 211 -14.29 19.47 -14.14
N GLY A 212 -12.97 19.32 -13.98
CA GLY A 212 -12.18 18.20 -14.46
C GLY A 212 -12.34 17.94 -15.95
N GLU A 213 -12.50 16.67 -16.30
CA GLU A 213 -12.57 16.20 -17.69
C GLU A 213 -13.72 16.83 -18.51
N LYS A 214 -14.81 17.28 -17.88
CA LYS A 214 -15.94 17.90 -18.60
C LYS A 214 -15.62 19.29 -19.14
N ALA A 215 -14.66 19.99 -18.53
CA ALA A 215 -14.20 21.30 -18.98
C ALA A 215 -12.97 21.21 -19.91
N ALA A 216 -12.49 20.02 -20.24
CA ALA A 216 -11.27 19.80 -21.03
C ALA A 216 -11.45 20.06 -22.54
N THR A 217 -11.82 21.29 -22.91
CA THR A 217 -11.82 21.76 -24.31
C THR A 217 -10.43 22.24 -24.72
N ASN A 218 -10.14 22.27 -26.02
CA ASN A 218 -8.87 22.76 -26.54
C ASN A 218 -8.60 24.22 -26.10
N GLU A 219 -9.62 25.06 -26.10
CA GLU A 219 -9.55 26.46 -25.69
C GLU A 219 -9.27 26.62 -24.19
N ALA A 220 -9.93 25.82 -23.34
CA ALA A 220 -9.69 25.80 -21.90
C ALA A 220 -8.24 25.39 -21.60
N ILE A 221 -7.77 24.35 -22.26
CA ILE A 221 -6.40 23.86 -22.08
C ILE A 221 -5.39 24.89 -22.56
N ASN A 222 -5.59 25.54 -23.70
CA ASN A 222 -4.69 26.60 -24.18
C ASN A 222 -4.68 27.82 -23.25
N GLY A 223 -5.83 28.19 -22.68
CA GLY A 223 -5.91 29.24 -21.66
C GLY A 223 -5.11 28.86 -20.41
N LEU A 224 -5.27 27.63 -19.92
CA LEU A 224 -4.52 27.12 -18.76
C LEU A 224 -3.02 27.03 -19.03
N ILE A 225 -2.59 26.62 -20.22
CA ILE A 225 -1.19 26.62 -20.64
C ILE A 225 -0.61 28.04 -20.58
N SER A 226 -1.38 29.03 -21.05
CA SER A 226 -0.97 30.44 -20.95
C SER A 226 -0.83 30.87 -19.49
N ALA A 227 -1.75 30.44 -18.62
CA ALA A 227 -1.74 30.72 -17.18
C ALA A 227 -0.58 30.04 -16.41
N LEU A 228 0.08 29.02 -16.97
CA LEU A 228 1.31 28.45 -16.41
C LEU A 228 2.48 29.47 -16.40
N GLY A 229 2.40 30.49 -17.26
CA GLY A 229 3.35 31.59 -17.35
C GLY A 229 2.96 32.84 -16.58
N ASP A 230 1.87 32.80 -15.80
CA ASP A 230 1.37 33.96 -15.07
C ASP A 230 2.40 34.52 -14.08
N ASN A 231 2.35 35.83 -13.81
CA ASN A 231 3.21 36.47 -12.82
C ASN A 231 2.92 35.98 -11.41
N GLU A 232 1.67 35.62 -11.11
CA GLU A 232 1.27 35.20 -9.78
C GLU A 232 1.39 33.70 -9.55
N PHE A 233 2.04 33.35 -8.42
CA PHE A 233 2.33 31.96 -8.08
C PHE A 233 1.05 31.11 -7.92
N ASN A 234 0.01 31.66 -7.29
CA ASN A 234 -1.25 30.96 -7.07
C ASN A 234 -1.94 30.63 -8.41
N VAL A 235 -1.90 31.55 -9.38
CA VAL A 235 -2.44 31.31 -10.73
C VAL A 235 -1.67 30.19 -11.42
N ARG A 236 -0.33 30.25 -11.42
CA ARG A 236 0.51 29.19 -12.02
C ARG A 236 0.24 27.82 -11.40
N SER A 237 0.16 27.75 -10.07
CA SER A 237 -0.06 26.50 -9.35
C SER A 237 -1.45 25.92 -9.62
N SER A 238 -2.50 26.75 -9.61
CA SER A 238 -3.87 26.30 -9.90
C SER A 238 -4.06 25.93 -11.37
N ALA A 239 -3.39 26.60 -12.31
CA ALA A 239 -3.40 26.21 -13.71
C ALA A 239 -2.78 24.82 -13.92
N ARG A 240 -1.67 24.53 -13.23
CA ARG A 240 -1.05 23.20 -13.23
C ARG A 240 -1.99 22.14 -12.65
N GLU A 241 -2.61 22.41 -11.51
CA GLU A 241 -3.56 21.48 -10.88
C GLU A 241 -4.81 21.26 -11.76
N ALA A 242 -5.29 22.29 -12.46
CA ALA A 242 -6.42 22.17 -13.36
C ALA A 242 -6.09 21.27 -14.56
N LEU A 243 -4.93 21.46 -15.19
CA LEU A 243 -4.44 20.59 -16.27
C LEU A 243 -4.30 19.14 -15.80
N ASP A 244 -3.82 18.92 -14.57
CA ASP A 244 -3.71 17.60 -13.95
C ASP A 244 -5.07 16.91 -13.79
N LYS A 245 -6.07 17.63 -13.24
CA LYS A 245 -7.44 17.13 -13.06
C LYS A 245 -8.18 16.85 -14.38
N MET A 246 -7.77 17.48 -15.49
CA MET A 246 -8.28 17.17 -16.83
C MET A 246 -7.68 15.88 -17.42
N GLY A 247 -6.52 15.45 -16.90
CA GLY A 247 -5.93 14.13 -17.12
C GLY A 247 -5.70 13.72 -18.58
N LYS A 248 -5.81 12.40 -18.84
CA LYS A 248 -5.54 11.78 -20.15
C LYS A 248 -6.52 12.16 -21.27
N LYS A 249 -7.63 12.85 -20.97
CA LYS A 249 -8.58 13.33 -21.99
C LYS A 249 -8.13 14.65 -22.62
N ALA A 250 -7.29 15.41 -21.93
CA ALA A 250 -6.66 16.61 -22.47
C ALA A 250 -5.61 16.33 -23.56
N ALA A 251 -5.17 15.08 -23.73
CA ALA A 251 -4.15 14.67 -24.70
C ALA A 251 -4.68 14.63 -26.16
N THR A 252 -5.28 15.71 -26.64
CA THR A 252 -5.65 15.90 -28.05
C THR A 252 -4.44 16.38 -28.86
N SER A 253 -4.44 16.16 -30.17
CA SER A 253 -3.33 16.59 -31.04
C SER A 253 -3.09 18.11 -30.98
N ASP A 254 -4.15 18.92 -30.90
CA ASP A 254 -4.04 20.38 -30.85
C ASP A 254 -3.40 20.85 -29.54
N VAL A 255 -3.79 20.24 -28.42
CA VAL A 255 -3.21 20.52 -27.10
C VAL A 255 -1.74 20.14 -27.06
N ILE A 256 -1.40 18.95 -27.58
CA ILE A 256 -0.01 18.50 -27.64
C ILE A 256 0.84 19.47 -28.48
N ASN A 257 0.31 19.98 -29.61
CA ASN A 257 0.99 20.98 -30.44
C ASN A 257 1.19 22.32 -29.71
N GLY A 258 0.20 22.76 -28.91
CA GLY A 258 0.33 23.92 -28.03
C GLY A 258 1.43 23.75 -27.00
N LEU A 259 1.46 22.60 -26.31
CA LEU A 259 2.49 22.25 -25.32
C LEU A 259 3.89 22.16 -25.94
N ILE A 260 4.02 21.57 -27.14
CA ILE A 260 5.30 21.53 -27.88
C ILE A 260 5.87 22.95 -28.09
N SER A 261 5.00 23.92 -28.42
CA SER A 261 5.40 25.31 -28.61
C SER A 261 5.84 25.94 -27.29
N ALA A 262 5.11 25.67 -26.20
CA ALA A 262 5.38 26.20 -24.87
C ALA A 262 6.65 25.61 -24.19
N LEU A 263 7.12 24.42 -24.61
CA LEU A 263 8.42 23.87 -24.18
C LEU A 263 9.62 24.76 -24.58
N ARG A 264 9.43 25.73 -25.46
CA ARG A 264 10.46 26.68 -25.92
C ARG A 264 10.32 28.07 -25.30
N ASP A 265 9.40 28.24 -24.35
CA ASP A 265 9.17 29.54 -23.74
C ASP A 265 10.42 30.03 -22.99
N SER A 266 10.65 31.33 -22.98
CA SER A 266 11.76 31.95 -22.26
C SER A 266 11.68 31.77 -20.73
N ASN A 267 10.45 31.69 -20.19
CA ASN A 267 10.18 31.51 -18.78
C ASN A 267 10.29 30.02 -18.40
N TYR A 268 11.23 29.70 -17.51
CA TYR A 268 11.44 28.32 -17.06
C TYR A 268 10.21 27.74 -16.34
N ASN A 269 9.35 28.56 -15.72
CA ASN A 269 8.12 28.08 -15.09
C ASN A 269 7.16 27.51 -16.13
N VAL A 270 7.05 28.14 -17.30
CA VAL A 270 6.24 27.63 -18.41
C VAL A 270 6.80 26.30 -18.87
N ARG A 271 8.11 26.24 -19.17
CA ARG A 271 8.76 25.00 -19.64
C ARG A 271 8.61 23.85 -18.64
N TRP A 272 8.87 24.12 -17.37
CA TRP A 272 8.72 23.15 -16.27
C TRP A 272 7.29 22.63 -16.18
N ASN A 273 6.31 23.52 -16.11
CA ASN A 273 4.91 23.11 -15.98
C ASN A 273 4.40 22.35 -17.21
N VAL A 274 4.92 22.68 -18.40
CA VAL A 274 4.60 21.97 -19.64
C VAL A 274 5.19 20.55 -19.63
N CYS A 275 6.41 20.35 -19.12
CA CYS A 275 6.95 19.01 -18.91
C CYS A 275 6.03 18.18 -17.99
N GLN A 276 5.59 18.75 -16.85
CA GLN A 276 4.66 18.07 -15.95
C GLN A 276 3.34 17.70 -16.65
N ALA A 277 2.73 18.64 -17.39
CA ALA A 277 1.49 18.40 -18.11
C ALA A 277 1.62 17.26 -19.15
N LEU A 278 2.69 17.25 -19.93
CA LEU A 278 2.98 16.19 -20.90
C LEU A 278 3.23 14.84 -20.21
N GLY A 279 3.92 14.84 -19.07
CA GLY A 279 4.12 13.66 -18.24
C GLY A 279 2.80 13.07 -17.72
N ASN A 280 1.88 13.91 -17.26
CA ASN A 280 0.58 13.46 -16.72
C ASN A 280 -0.36 12.93 -17.82
N MET A 281 -0.21 13.42 -19.05
CA MET A 281 -0.86 12.80 -20.23
C MET A 281 -0.29 11.41 -20.55
N GLY A 282 0.94 11.13 -20.09
CA GLY A 282 1.62 9.84 -20.17
C GLY A 282 1.78 9.33 -21.61
N GLU A 283 1.62 8.02 -21.78
CA GLU A 283 1.74 7.34 -23.08
C GLU A 283 0.95 7.95 -24.25
N LYS A 284 -0.14 8.69 -24.00
CA LYS A 284 -0.93 9.32 -25.08
C LYS A 284 -0.22 10.53 -25.68
N ALA A 285 0.60 11.23 -24.89
CA ALA A 285 1.39 12.36 -25.37
C ALA A 285 2.73 11.95 -25.98
N ALA A 286 3.11 10.66 -25.92
CA ALA A 286 4.38 10.11 -26.38
C ALA A 286 4.53 10.07 -27.92
N THR A 287 4.42 11.22 -28.57
CA THR A 287 4.73 11.40 -29.99
C THR A 287 6.23 11.64 -30.18
N SER A 288 6.76 11.34 -31.37
CA SER A 288 8.19 11.55 -31.67
C SER A 288 8.64 13.00 -31.43
N GLU A 289 7.80 13.98 -31.77
CA GLU A 289 8.12 15.40 -31.56
C GLU A 289 8.14 15.76 -30.07
N VAL A 290 7.19 15.26 -29.28
CA VAL A 290 7.17 15.48 -27.82
C VAL A 290 8.42 14.88 -27.17
N ILE A 291 8.76 13.63 -27.51
CA ILE A 291 9.95 12.95 -26.99
C ILE A 291 11.21 13.75 -27.36
N TYR A 292 11.34 14.18 -28.62
CA TYR A 292 12.47 15.01 -29.07
C TYR A 292 12.61 16.33 -28.29
N ARG A 293 11.48 16.98 -27.98
CA ARG A 293 11.46 18.23 -27.19
C ARG A 293 11.81 17.99 -25.73
N LEU A 294 11.31 16.91 -25.12
CA LEU A 294 11.66 16.53 -23.75
C LEU A 294 13.14 16.16 -23.63
N ILE A 295 13.71 15.48 -24.63
CA ILE A 295 15.16 15.22 -24.69
C ILE A 295 15.96 16.53 -24.67
N SER A 296 15.51 17.55 -25.41
CA SER A 296 16.15 18.88 -25.37
C SER A 296 16.04 19.52 -23.98
N ALA A 297 14.90 19.33 -23.29
CA ALA A 297 14.65 19.86 -21.95
C ALA A 297 15.47 19.17 -20.84
N LEU A 298 15.98 17.95 -21.07
CA LEU A 298 16.96 17.32 -20.17
C LEU A 298 18.26 18.13 -20.05
N GLY A 299 18.58 18.98 -21.05
CA GLY A 299 19.73 19.88 -21.04
C GLY A 299 19.42 21.31 -20.63
N ASP A 300 18.24 21.59 -20.05
CA ASP A 300 17.84 22.95 -19.70
C ASP A 300 18.74 23.57 -18.61
N SER A 301 18.99 24.88 -18.72
CA SER A 301 19.72 25.66 -17.70
C SER A 301 19.12 25.56 -16.30
N ASN A 302 17.80 25.39 -16.19
CA ASN A 302 17.08 25.32 -14.92
C ASN A 302 16.82 23.86 -14.52
N ASP A 303 17.18 23.50 -13.30
CA ASP A 303 17.04 22.14 -12.79
C ASP A 303 15.59 21.68 -12.67
N HIS A 304 14.62 22.59 -12.46
CA HIS A 304 13.21 22.23 -12.44
C HIS A 304 12.71 21.69 -13.77
N VAL A 305 13.17 22.30 -14.87
CA VAL A 305 12.85 21.83 -16.21
C VAL A 305 13.52 20.48 -16.48
N ARG A 306 14.78 20.30 -16.05
CA ARG A 306 15.50 19.03 -16.25
C ARG A 306 14.86 17.84 -15.52
N TRP A 307 14.52 17.98 -14.24
CA TRP A 307 13.94 16.86 -13.48
C TRP A 307 12.50 16.56 -13.93
N SER A 308 11.72 17.58 -14.28
CA SER A 308 10.37 17.37 -14.83
C SER A 308 10.39 16.74 -16.22
N ALA A 309 11.40 17.03 -17.04
CA ALA A 309 11.61 16.33 -18.31
C ALA A 309 11.93 14.83 -18.10
N CYS A 310 12.74 14.50 -17.09
CA CYS A 310 12.98 13.10 -16.69
C CYS A 310 11.65 12.42 -16.30
N GLN A 311 10.90 13.03 -15.40
CA GLN A 311 9.59 12.52 -14.95
C GLN A 311 8.62 12.34 -16.12
N ALA A 312 8.56 13.29 -17.05
CA ALA A 312 7.69 13.23 -18.21
C ALA A 312 8.02 12.06 -19.14
N LEU A 313 9.32 11.85 -19.44
CA LEU A 313 9.79 10.71 -20.23
C LEU A 313 9.50 9.38 -19.53
N GLY A 314 9.71 9.32 -18.21
CA GLY A 314 9.39 8.15 -17.40
C GLY A 314 7.89 7.80 -17.40
N ASN A 315 7.01 8.80 -17.23
CA ASN A 315 5.55 8.60 -17.27
C ASN A 315 5.01 8.22 -18.66
N MET A 316 5.77 8.47 -19.73
CA MET A 316 5.49 7.95 -21.08
C MET A 316 5.91 6.48 -21.25
N GLY A 317 6.66 5.93 -20.29
CA GLY A 317 7.06 4.54 -20.18
C GLY A 317 7.80 4.03 -21.41
N GLU A 318 7.54 2.78 -21.78
CA GLU A 318 8.15 2.11 -22.92
C GLU A 318 8.07 2.85 -24.26
N LYS A 319 7.07 3.73 -24.47
CA LYS A 319 6.94 4.51 -25.71
C LYS A 319 8.00 5.59 -25.85
N ALA A 320 8.54 6.08 -24.74
CA ALA A 320 9.61 7.06 -24.73
C ALA A 320 11.01 6.42 -24.73
N ALA A 321 11.13 5.09 -24.64
CA ALA A 321 12.39 4.34 -24.59
C ALA A 321 13.14 4.29 -25.95
N THR A 322 13.42 5.45 -26.54
CA THR A 322 14.28 5.58 -27.72
C THR A 322 15.75 5.67 -27.30
N SER A 323 16.68 5.33 -28.20
CA SER A 323 18.12 5.43 -27.92
C SER A 323 18.54 6.84 -27.47
N ASP A 324 17.99 7.88 -28.11
CA ASP A 324 18.30 9.27 -27.76
C ASP A 324 17.75 9.67 -26.37
N ALA A 325 16.55 9.20 -26.02
CA ALA A 325 15.98 9.43 -24.69
C ALA A 325 16.78 8.71 -23.61
N ILE A 326 17.15 7.45 -23.84
CA ILE A 326 17.98 6.67 -22.92
C ILE A 326 19.34 7.35 -22.72
N ASN A 327 20.00 7.81 -23.79
CA ASN A 327 21.29 8.53 -23.69
C ASN A 327 21.17 9.87 -22.94
N GLY A 328 20.08 10.60 -23.16
CA GLY A 328 19.77 11.81 -22.41
C GLY A 328 19.59 11.52 -20.91
N LEU A 329 18.85 10.47 -20.57
CA LEU A 329 18.63 10.06 -19.18
C LEU A 329 19.90 9.53 -18.51
N ILE A 330 20.76 8.80 -19.23
CA ILE A 330 22.09 8.41 -18.75
C ILE A 330 22.89 9.64 -18.29
N SER A 331 22.87 10.71 -19.09
CA SER A 331 23.56 11.96 -18.73
C SER A 331 22.91 12.62 -17.51
N ALA A 332 21.59 12.54 -17.38
CA ALA A 332 20.84 13.11 -16.25
C ALA A 332 21.04 12.35 -14.93
N VAL A 333 21.40 11.05 -14.96
CA VAL A 333 21.83 10.29 -13.77
C VAL A 333 23.09 10.88 -13.13
N GLU A 334 23.90 11.63 -13.89
CA GLU A 334 25.12 12.29 -13.41
C GLU A 334 24.93 13.80 -13.13
N ASP A 335 23.69 14.30 -13.12
CA ASP A 335 23.41 15.72 -12.92
C ASP A 335 23.86 16.23 -11.53
N SER A 336 24.31 17.48 -11.49
CA SER A 336 24.66 18.17 -10.24
C SER A 336 23.53 18.18 -9.19
N ASN A 337 22.26 18.21 -9.61
CA ASN A 337 21.09 18.30 -8.76
C ASN A 337 20.50 16.90 -8.49
N TYR A 338 20.34 16.55 -7.21
CA TYR A 338 19.85 15.23 -6.80
C TYR A 338 18.42 14.95 -7.27
N ASN A 339 17.55 15.97 -7.43
CA ASN A 339 16.20 15.78 -7.95
C ASN A 339 16.24 15.29 -9.40
N VAL A 340 17.18 15.81 -10.20
CA VAL A 340 17.37 15.37 -11.60
C VAL A 340 17.87 13.93 -11.62
N ARG A 341 18.92 13.62 -10.84
CA ARG A 341 19.48 12.25 -10.77
C ARG A 341 18.45 11.21 -10.34
N TRP A 342 17.66 11.53 -9.31
CA TRP A 342 16.58 10.68 -8.84
C TRP A 342 15.55 10.45 -9.95
N ASN A 343 14.97 11.51 -10.51
CA ASN A 343 13.94 11.37 -11.54
C ASN A 343 14.48 10.66 -12.80
N ALA A 344 15.77 10.81 -13.12
CA ALA A 344 16.40 10.08 -14.22
C ALA A 344 16.47 8.56 -13.94
N CYS A 345 16.89 8.14 -12.73
CA CYS A 345 16.86 6.74 -12.33
C CYS A 345 15.44 6.17 -12.40
N GLN A 346 14.47 6.90 -11.84
CA GLN A 346 13.07 6.49 -11.86
C GLN A 346 12.54 6.34 -13.30
N ALA A 347 12.84 7.30 -14.18
CA ALA A 347 12.40 7.26 -15.57
C ALA A 347 12.97 6.06 -16.34
N LEU A 348 14.26 5.75 -16.15
CA LEU A 348 14.88 4.55 -16.71
C LEU A 348 14.21 3.27 -16.20
N GLY A 349 13.85 3.22 -14.91
CA GLY A 349 13.08 2.12 -14.32
C GLY A 349 11.66 1.98 -14.86
N GLN A 350 10.99 3.08 -15.20
CA GLN A 350 9.64 3.09 -15.80
C GLN A 350 9.65 2.72 -17.29
N MET A 351 10.80 2.82 -17.95
CA MET A 351 11.01 2.30 -19.31
C MET A 351 11.28 0.79 -19.36
N ASP A 352 11.40 0.15 -18.19
CA ASP A 352 11.45 -1.30 -17.99
C ASP A 352 12.57 -1.97 -18.83
N GLU A 353 12.39 -3.21 -19.27
CA GLU A 353 13.34 -4.01 -20.05
C GLU A 353 13.87 -3.34 -21.32
N LYS A 354 13.18 -2.32 -21.86
CA LYS A 354 13.62 -1.57 -23.06
C LYS A 354 14.79 -0.63 -22.76
N ALA A 355 14.90 -0.15 -21.53
CA ALA A 355 16.03 0.67 -21.11
C ALA A 355 17.23 -0.16 -20.59
N ALA A 356 17.06 -1.48 -20.41
CA ALA A 356 18.05 -2.38 -19.81
C ALA A 356 19.26 -2.68 -20.72
N THR A 357 20.01 -1.65 -21.09
CA THR A 357 21.31 -1.75 -21.75
C THR A 357 22.44 -1.84 -20.73
N SER A 358 23.58 -2.41 -21.11
CA SER A 358 24.73 -2.53 -20.21
C SER A 358 25.23 -1.19 -19.69
N GLU A 359 25.15 -0.13 -20.50
CA GLU A 359 25.52 1.22 -20.07
C GLU A 359 24.56 1.78 -19.02
N VAL A 360 23.25 1.62 -19.21
CA VAL A 360 22.23 2.02 -18.22
C VAL A 360 22.42 1.27 -16.92
N ILE A 361 22.63 -0.05 -16.97
CA ILE A 361 22.85 -0.88 -15.80
C ILE A 361 24.08 -0.38 -15.02
N ASN A 362 25.21 -0.15 -15.70
CA ASN A 362 26.44 0.35 -15.05
C ASN A 362 26.26 1.74 -14.41
N ARG A 363 25.46 2.61 -15.04
CA ARG A 363 25.14 3.94 -14.48
C ARG A 363 24.25 3.84 -13.24
N LEU A 364 23.24 2.99 -13.27
CA LEU A 364 22.38 2.74 -12.11
C LEU A 364 23.16 2.07 -10.96
N ILE A 365 24.06 1.13 -11.26
CA ILE A 365 24.98 0.56 -10.27
C ILE A 365 25.83 1.64 -9.60
N SER A 366 26.33 2.60 -10.39
CA SER A 366 27.09 3.74 -9.85
C SER A 366 26.21 4.63 -8.96
N ALA A 367 24.95 4.86 -9.33
CA ALA A 367 23.98 5.63 -8.58
C ALA A 367 23.53 4.97 -7.26
N LEU A 368 23.76 3.66 -7.07
CA LEU A 368 23.60 3.01 -5.76
C LEU A 368 24.59 3.56 -4.71
N GLY A 369 25.68 4.18 -5.15
CA GLY A 369 26.65 4.87 -4.28
C GLY A 369 26.40 6.37 -4.13
N ASP A 370 25.25 6.90 -4.56
CA ASP A 370 24.97 8.33 -4.50
C ASP A 370 24.87 8.84 -3.05
N SER A 371 25.37 10.05 -2.82
CA SER A 371 25.24 10.77 -1.55
C SER A 371 23.79 10.98 -1.08
N ASN A 372 22.81 10.96 -1.98
CA ASN A 372 21.41 11.21 -1.69
C ASN A 372 20.58 9.91 -1.68
N ASP A 373 19.82 9.72 -0.61
CA ASP A 373 19.08 8.49 -0.33
C ASP A 373 17.99 8.21 -1.37
N HIS A 374 17.30 9.25 -1.86
CA HIS A 374 16.27 9.08 -2.88
C HIS A 374 16.83 8.59 -4.23
N VAL A 375 18.04 9.05 -4.58
CA VAL A 375 18.76 8.59 -5.77
C VAL A 375 19.12 7.12 -5.63
N ARG A 376 19.70 6.71 -4.48
CA ARG A 376 20.03 5.30 -4.21
C ARG A 376 18.78 4.41 -4.29
N TRP A 377 17.69 4.82 -3.66
CA TRP A 377 16.42 4.09 -3.64
C TRP A 377 15.81 3.93 -5.05
N SER A 378 15.88 4.97 -5.88
CA SER A 378 15.35 4.90 -7.24
C SER A 378 16.25 4.12 -8.19
N ALA A 379 17.57 4.19 -8.02
CA ALA A 379 18.49 3.33 -8.76
C ALA A 379 18.23 1.84 -8.46
N CYS A 380 17.97 1.50 -7.20
CA CYS A 380 17.61 0.14 -6.80
C CYS A 380 16.30 -0.33 -7.46
N GLN A 381 15.24 0.45 -7.41
CA GLN A 381 13.97 0.08 -8.07
C GLN A 381 14.13 0.00 -9.59
N ALA A 382 14.88 0.91 -10.19
CA ALA A 382 15.09 0.90 -11.63
C ALA A 382 15.79 -0.38 -12.09
N LEU A 383 16.82 -0.82 -11.36
CA LEU A 383 17.46 -2.11 -11.60
C LEU A 383 16.42 -3.25 -11.43
N GLY A 384 15.62 -3.25 -10.36
CA GLY A 384 14.61 -4.28 -10.12
C GLY A 384 13.54 -4.38 -11.20
N ASN A 385 13.07 -3.24 -11.71
CA ASN A 385 12.13 -3.20 -12.82
C ASN A 385 12.72 -3.79 -14.10
N MET A 386 14.02 -3.59 -14.37
CA MET A 386 14.71 -4.12 -15.56
C MET A 386 14.90 -5.65 -15.58
N GLY A 387 14.55 -6.35 -14.50
CA GLY A 387 14.47 -7.80 -14.44
C GLY A 387 15.78 -8.54 -14.73
N GLU A 388 15.70 -9.67 -15.45
CA GLU A 388 16.82 -10.58 -15.73
C GLU A 388 18.03 -9.87 -16.35
N LYS A 389 17.80 -8.87 -17.20
CA LYS A 389 18.87 -8.15 -17.90
C LYS A 389 19.76 -7.35 -16.94
N ALA A 390 19.23 -6.91 -15.80
CA ALA A 390 19.96 -6.16 -14.78
C ALA A 390 20.60 -7.06 -13.70
N ALA A 391 20.31 -8.37 -13.70
CA ALA A 391 20.77 -9.36 -12.73
C ALA A 391 22.25 -9.74 -12.92
N THR A 392 23.13 -8.74 -12.95
CA THR A 392 24.58 -8.93 -13.01
C THR A 392 25.15 -9.11 -11.62
N SER A 393 26.21 -9.92 -11.48
CA SER A 393 26.86 -10.13 -10.19
C SER A 393 27.41 -8.82 -9.58
N GLU A 394 27.78 -7.84 -10.41
CA GLU A 394 28.18 -6.50 -9.94
C GLU A 394 26.99 -5.72 -9.36
N ALA A 395 25.83 -5.72 -10.03
CA ALA A 395 24.60 -5.09 -9.52
C ALA A 395 24.17 -5.72 -8.19
N ILE A 396 24.18 -7.05 -8.11
CA ILE A 396 23.78 -7.79 -6.91
C ILE A 396 24.73 -7.49 -5.75
N ASN A 397 26.05 -7.51 -5.97
CA ASN A 397 27.03 -7.20 -4.93
C ASN A 397 26.92 -5.76 -4.43
N ARG A 398 26.64 -4.80 -5.31
CA ARG A 398 26.45 -3.38 -4.95
C ARG A 398 25.14 -3.14 -4.22
N LEU A 399 24.06 -3.82 -4.60
CA LEU A 399 22.79 -3.81 -3.87
C LEU A 399 22.94 -4.40 -2.45
N ILE A 400 23.67 -5.50 -2.31
CA ILE A 400 24.01 -6.10 -1.01
C ILE A 400 24.84 -5.13 -0.15
N SER A 401 25.81 -4.46 -0.77
CA SER A 401 26.64 -3.46 -0.07
C SER A 401 25.82 -2.25 0.38
N ALA A 402 24.86 -1.80 -0.42
CA ALA A 402 23.97 -0.68 -0.09
C ALA A 402 22.99 -0.98 1.07
N LEU A 403 22.68 -2.26 1.33
CA LEU A 403 21.90 -2.70 2.50
C LEU A 403 22.73 -2.73 3.80
N GLY A 404 24.06 -2.82 3.68
CA GLY A 404 24.98 -2.88 4.80
C GLY A 404 25.39 -1.51 5.37
N ASP A 405 24.98 -0.41 4.73
CA ASP A 405 25.30 0.94 5.18
C ASP A 405 24.34 1.36 6.31
N SER A 406 24.87 1.42 7.53
CA SER A 406 24.12 1.49 8.79
C SER A 406 23.56 2.89 9.13
N ASN A 407 23.33 3.76 8.14
CA ASN A 407 22.79 5.11 8.35
C ASN A 407 21.67 5.41 7.35
N ASP A 408 20.45 5.38 7.90
CA ASP A 408 19.20 5.99 7.45
C ASP A 408 18.58 5.64 6.05
N SER A 409 17.31 5.23 6.15
CA SER A 409 16.21 5.34 5.18
C SER A 409 16.18 4.46 3.91
N VAL A 410 17.15 3.58 3.66
CA VAL A 410 17.10 2.65 2.52
C VAL A 410 16.20 1.44 2.82
N SER A 411 14.88 1.55 2.59
CA SER A 411 13.96 0.41 2.60
C SER A 411 13.91 -0.27 1.22
N VAL A 412 14.94 -1.04 0.88
CA VAL A 412 14.84 -1.98 -0.26
C VAL A 412 14.05 -3.19 0.22
N LYS A 413 12.96 -3.53 -0.47
CA LYS A 413 12.16 -4.71 -0.11
C LYS A 413 12.95 -5.98 -0.40
N PRO A 414 13.10 -6.90 0.57
CA PRO A 414 13.78 -8.18 0.35
C PRO A 414 13.23 -8.97 -0.85
N ASP A 415 11.94 -8.85 -1.15
CA ASP A 415 11.25 -9.53 -2.26
C ASP A 415 11.84 -9.20 -3.64
N ASP A 416 12.32 -7.98 -3.84
CA ASP A 416 12.92 -7.55 -5.11
C ASP A 416 14.31 -8.18 -5.31
N ILE A 417 15.06 -8.37 -4.22
CA ILE A 417 16.37 -9.06 -4.20
C ILE A 417 16.19 -10.57 -4.39
N VAL A 418 15.10 -11.15 -3.88
CA VAL A 418 14.74 -12.56 -4.08
C VAL A 418 14.43 -12.85 -5.55
N LYS A 419 13.66 -11.98 -6.22
CA LYS A 419 13.45 -12.08 -7.68
C LYS A 419 14.75 -12.01 -8.48
N PHE A 420 15.69 -11.17 -8.08
CA PHE A 420 17.02 -11.09 -8.71
C PHE A 420 17.84 -12.38 -8.58
N ARG A 421 17.87 -12.99 -7.39
CA ARG A 421 18.62 -14.24 -7.16
C ARG A 421 18.03 -15.46 -7.87
N LEU A 422 16.71 -15.51 -8.02
CA LEU A 422 16.04 -16.59 -8.77
C LEU A 422 16.37 -16.55 -10.28
N ASN A 423 16.72 -15.36 -10.79
CA ASN A 423 17.01 -15.12 -12.20
C ASN A 423 18.51 -15.26 -12.57
N GLU A 424 19.44 -15.13 -11.61
CA GLU A 424 20.88 -15.43 -11.81
C GLU A 424 21.16 -16.95 -11.88
N ASP A 425 20.14 -17.76 -11.58
CA ASP A 425 20.15 -19.21 -11.47
C ASP A 425 20.09 -19.91 -12.85
N ASP A 426 20.84 -19.37 -13.82
CA ASP A 426 21.10 -19.97 -15.12
C ASP A 426 21.97 -21.24 -14.95
N GLN A 427 21.66 -22.29 -15.73
CA GLN A 427 21.96 -23.70 -15.41
C GLN A 427 23.45 -24.05 -15.24
N ALA A 428 24.36 -23.18 -15.68
CA ALA A 428 25.81 -23.41 -15.60
C ALA A 428 26.39 -23.20 -14.20
N THR A 429 25.84 -22.28 -13.39
CA THR A 429 26.35 -21.96 -12.04
C THR A 429 25.83 -22.95 -10.99
N LYS A 430 24.60 -23.48 -11.21
CA LYS A 430 23.94 -24.47 -10.35
C LYS A 430 24.78 -25.74 -10.19
N HIS A 431 25.37 -26.26 -11.27
CA HIS A 431 26.17 -27.49 -11.21
C HIS A 431 27.46 -27.39 -10.37
N ALA A 432 28.12 -26.22 -10.33
CA ALA A 432 29.39 -26.06 -9.63
C ALA A 432 29.20 -25.99 -8.10
N HIS A 433 28.22 -25.22 -7.62
CA HIS A 433 27.90 -25.08 -6.19
C HIS A 433 27.18 -26.30 -5.61
N LEU A 434 26.27 -26.94 -6.35
CA LEU A 434 25.62 -28.18 -5.91
C LEU A 434 26.67 -29.28 -5.64
N SER A 435 27.74 -29.34 -6.45
CA SER A 435 28.80 -30.35 -6.30
C SER A 435 29.66 -30.18 -5.03
N THR A 436 29.78 -28.97 -4.48
CA THR A 436 30.60 -28.70 -3.28
C THR A 436 29.82 -29.01 -2.00
N ASN A 437 28.56 -28.58 -1.95
CA ASN A 437 27.69 -28.79 -0.80
C ASN A 437 27.30 -30.27 -0.63
N LEU A 438 27.07 -30.99 -1.74
CA LEU A 438 26.83 -32.43 -1.72
C LEU A 438 28.03 -33.21 -1.16
N LYS A 439 29.26 -32.79 -1.50
CA LYS A 439 30.48 -33.41 -0.97
C LYS A 439 30.59 -33.26 0.54
N GLU A 440 30.26 -32.07 1.08
CA GLU A 440 30.25 -31.83 2.53
C GLU A 440 29.28 -32.77 3.26
N MET A 441 28.08 -32.95 2.71
CA MET A 441 27.09 -33.91 3.23
C MET A 441 27.66 -35.33 3.22
N CYS A 442 28.21 -35.79 2.09
CA CYS A 442 28.75 -37.14 1.96
C CYS A 442 29.94 -37.40 2.90
N VAL A 443 30.79 -36.40 3.16
CA VAL A 443 31.86 -36.49 4.18
C VAL A 443 31.29 -36.66 5.59
N ALA A 444 30.22 -35.95 5.93
CA ALA A 444 29.53 -36.10 7.21
C ALA A 444 28.95 -37.52 7.35
N CYS A 445 28.28 -38.02 6.32
CA CYS A 445 27.75 -39.39 6.28
C CYS A 445 28.86 -40.44 6.50
N ARG A 446 30.02 -40.28 5.84
CA ARG A 446 31.16 -41.20 6.03
C ARG A 446 31.71 -41.18 7.45
N THR A 447 31.63 -40.05 8.14
CA THR A 447 32.08 -39.93 9.53
C THR A 447 31.13 -40.65 10.48
N ILE A 448 29.82 -40.48 10.27
CA ILE A 448 28.77 -41.12 11.09
C ILE A 448 28.77 -42.64 10.90
N HIS A 449 28.90 -43.10 9.65
CA HIS A 449 28.80 -44.53 9.28
C HIS A 449 30.16 -45.16 8.96
N HIS A 450 31.25 -44.66 9.56
CA HIS A 450 32.63 -45.07 9.25
C HIS A 450 32.90 -46.57 9.40
N ASP A 451 32.16 -47.24 10.30
CA ASP A 451 32.30 -48.68 10.56
C ASP A 451 31.38 -49.56 9.67
N ASN A 452 30.47 -48.97 8.88
CA ASN A 452 29.51 -49.71 8.07
C ASN A 452 29.90 -49.73 6.59
N THR A 453 30.62 -50.79 6.19
CA THR A 453 31.10 -50.99 4.82
C THR A 453 29.98 -50.98 3.76
N SER A 454 28.76 -51.38 4.12
CA SER A 454 27.63 -51.35 3.17
C SER A 454 27.18 -49.91 2.93
N GLU A 455 26.96 -49.14 4.00
CA GLU A 455 26.49 -47.75 3.92
C GLU A 455 27.53 -46.84 3.25
N LEU A 456 28.83 -47.10 3.46
CA LEU A 456 29.90 -46.38 2.75
C LEU A 456 29.80 -46.50 1.23
N LYS A 457 29.40 -47.67 0.70
CA LYS A 457 29.18 -47.86 -0.75
C LYS A 457 27.97 -47.09 -1.24
N ASP A 458 26.91 -47.02 -0.45
CA ASP A 458 25.70 -46.27 -0.79
C ASP A 458 25.97 -44.75 -0.76
N ILE A 459 26.81 -44.26 0.16
CA ILE A 459 27.26 -42.86 0.20
C ILE A 459 28.08 -42.51 -1.04
N ASP A 460 29.00 -43.39 -1.47
CA ASP A 460 29.80 -43.19 -2.69
C ASP A 460 28.93 -43.18 -3.95
N TYR A 461 27.87 -43.99 -3.97
CA TYR A 461 26.90 -44.00 -5.07
C TYR A 461 26.11 -42.69 -5.11
N LEU A 462 25.62 -42.23 -3.95
CA LEU A 462 24.88 -40.98 -3.80
C LEU A 462 25.72 -39.79 -4.27
N GLU A 463 26.98 -39.66 -3.83
CA GLU A 463 27.85 -38.53 -4.20
C GLU A 463 28.03 -38.40 -5.72
N LYS A 464 28.05 -39.51 -6.45
CA LYS A 464 28.31 -39.54 -7.90
C LYS A 464 27.05 -39.39 -8.75
N HIS A 465 25.89 -39.80 -8.24
CA HIS A 465 24.66 -39.92 -9.02
C HIS A 465 23.48 -39.18 -8.40
N TYR A 466 23.74 -38.25 -7.49
CA TYR A 466 22.70 -37.47 -6.83
C TYR A 466 21.84 -36.71 -7.85
N ASP A 467 20.53 -36.82 -7.67
CA ASP A 467 19.50 -36.22 -8.50
C ASP A 467 18.40 -35.70 -7.57
N ALA A 468 18.19 -34.38 -7.53
CA ALA A 468 17.21 -33.76 -6.65
C ALA A 468 15.78 -34.30 -6.89
N GLU A 469 15.48 -34.70 -8.13
CA GLU A 469 14.18 -35.29 -8.48
C GLU A 469 13.91 -36.65 -7.80
N LYS A 470 14.97 -37.32 -7.33
CA LYS A 470 14.93 -38.61 -6.65
C LYS A 470 15.10 -38.50 -5.14
N ALA A 471 14.99 -37.31 -4.56
CA ALA A 471 15.22 -37.08 -3.13
C ALA A 471 14.41 -38.04 -2.23
N ILE A 472 13.13 -38.29 -2.55
CA ILE A 472 12.27 -39.24 -1.81
C ILE A 472 12.78 -40.68 -1.94
N GLU A 473 13.27 -41.10 -3.11
CA GLU A 473 13.84 -42.45 -3.29
C GLU A 473 15.12 -42.65 -2.48
N TYR A 474 15.97 -41.61 -2.39
CA TYR A 474 17.14 -41.64 -1.54
C TYR A 474 16.78 -41.62 -0.05
N TYR A 475 15.59 -41.16 0.31
CA TYR A 475 15.13 -41.19 1.69
C TYR A 475 14.70 -42.61 2.09
N THR A 476 14.02 -43.33 1.19
CA THR A 476 13.41 -44.64 1.47
C THR A 476 14.31 -45.85 1.22
N LYS A 477 15.32 -45.73 0.33
CA LYS A 477 16.13 -46.89 -0.11
C LYS A 477 17.37 -47.16 0.77
N PRO A 478 18.25 -46.19 1.02
CA PRO A 478 19.42 -46.38 1.88
C PRO A 478 19.06 -46.03 3.34
N TRP A 479 19.08 -47.03 4.22
CA TRP A 479 18.76 -46.88 5.65
C TRP A 479 19.58 -45.81 6.38
N PHE A 480 20.77 -45.47 5.87
CA PHE A 480 21.63 -44.48 6.48
C PHE A 480 21.03 -43.07 6.37
N LEU A 481 20.41 -42.68 5.24
CA LEU A 481 20.02 -41.30 5.00
C LEU A 481 18.76 -40.93 5.80
N PHE A 482 17.75 -41.81 5.81
CA PHE A 482 16.59 -41.72 6.70
C PHE A 482 17.01 -41.51 8.17
N ARG A 483 17.89 -42.39 8.67
CA ARG A 483 18.34 -42.34 10.08
C ARG A 483 19.11 -41.08 10.38
N THR A 484 20.05 -40.72 9.51
CA THR A 484 20.95 -39.59 9.69
C THR A 484 20.20 -38.27 9.66
N VAL A 485 19.35 -38.05 8.66
CA VAL A 485 18.56 -36.82 8.54
C VAL A 485 17.64 -36.65 9.74
N ASN A 486 16.90 -37.68 10.13
CA ASN A 486 16.01 -37.59 11.29
C ASN A 486 16.74 -37.47 12.62
N GLN A 487 17.93 -38.05 12.76
CA GLN A 487 18.74 -37.85 13.95
C GLN A 487 19.24 -36.40 14.02
N ILE A 488 19.77 -35.87 12.92
CA ILE A 488 20.31 -34.51 12.82
C ILE A 488 19.21 -33.48 13.12
N CYS A 489 18.04 -33.59 12.49
CA CYS A 489 16.95 -32.65 12.72
C CYS A 489 16.42 -32.72 14.17
N ARG A 490 16.40 -33.91 14.81
CA ARG A 490 16.03 -34.05 16.23
C ARG A 490 17.07 -33.49 17.22
N THR A 491 18.35 -33.55 16.88
CA THR A 491 19.42 -33.04 17.76
C THR A 491 19.54 -31.53 17.73
N GLU A 492 18.91 -30.87 16.75
CA GLU A 492 19.01 -29.42 16.51
C GLU A 492 20.47 -28.93 16.39
N ASN A 493 21.39 -29.85 16.06
CA ASN A 493 22.79 -29.51 15.89
C ASN A 493 23.00 -28.79 14.56
N ILE A 494 23.16 -27.49 14.66
CA ILE A 494 23.31 -26.53 13.57
C ILE A 494 24.38 -26.96 12.55
N LYS A 495 25.55 -27.42 13.02
CA LYS A 495 26.67 -27.76 12.14
C LYS A 495 26.38 -28.99 11.30
N ASP A 496 25.62 -29.93 11.84
CA ASP A 496 25.25 -31.14 11.12
C ASP A 496 24.05 -30.89 10.21
N ILE A 497 23.09 -30.09 10.67
CA ILE A 497 21.96 -29.62 9.86
C ILE A 497 22.44 -28.88 8.60
N TYR A 498 23.38 -27.94 8.73
CA TYR A 498 23.93 -27.19 7.61
C TYR A 498 24.55 -28.09 6.54
N LYS A 499 25.25 -29.15 6.94
CA LYS A 499 25.86 -30.10 5.99
C LYS A 499 24.81 -30.85 5.16
N PHE A 500 23.58 -30.97 5.64
CA PHE A 500 22.48 -31.69 4.98
C PHE A 500 21.44 -30.78 4.31
N ARG A 501 21.62 -29.45 4.37
CA ARG A 501 20.65 -28.43 3.90
C ARG A 501 20.12 -28.66 2.48
N ILE A 502 21.00 -29.03 1.54
CA ILE A 502 20.62 -29.26 0.14
C ILE A 502 19.65 -30.43 0.05
N TYR A 503 20.00 -31.56 0.69
CA TYR A 503 19.15 -32.74 0.66
C TYR A 503 17.83 -32.54 1.39
N ILE A 504 17.84 -31.85 2.53
CA ILE A 504 16.62 -31.53 3.29
C ILE A 504 15.70 -30.63 2.46
N SER A 505 16.25 -29.61 1.80
CA SER A 505 15.52 -28.73 0.88
C SER A 505 14.92 -29.50 -0.29
N ASP A 506 15.74 -30.30 -0.99
CA ASP A 506 15.30 -31.08 -2.15
C ASP A 506 14.20 -32.08 -1.75
N LEU A 507 14.34 -32.73 -0.60
CA LEU A 507 13.33 -33.65 -0.06
C LEU A 507 12.02 -32.92 0.28
N HIS A 508 12.09 -31.77 0.93
CA HIS A 508 10.92 -30.95 1.24
C HIS A 508 10.21 -30.49 -0.05
N GLN A 509 10.95 -29.92 -1.00
CA GLN A 509 10.39 -29.43 -2.27
C GLN A 509 9.74 -30.56 -3.06
N LYS A 510 10.40 -31.72 -3.13
CA LYS A 510 9.86 -32.88 -3.85
C LYS A 510 8.63 -33.46 -3.17
N LEU A 511 8.61 -33.49 -1.84
CA LEU A 511 7.45 -33.89 -1.05
C LEU A 511 6.27 -32.93 -1.27
N ASN A 512 6.54 -31.61 -1.33
CA ASN A 512 5.53 -30.60 -1.62
C ASN A 512 4.94 -30.73 -3.02
N GLN A 513 5.78 -30.93 -4.03
CA GLN A 513 5.31 -31.16 -5.40
C GLN A 513 4.40 -32.40 -5.46
N LEU A 514 4.83 -33.52 -4.86
CA LEU A 514 4.04 -34.75 -4.81
C LEU A 514 2.73 -34.58 -4.03
N SER A 515 2.78 -33.84 -2.92
CA SER A 515 1.65 -33.46 -2.08
C SER A 515 0.57 -32.75 -2.90
N MET A 516 0.95 -31.72 -3.67
CA MET A 516 0.06 -30.97 -4.54
C MET A 516 -0.49 -31.82 -5.70
N GLU A 517 0.32 -32.69 -6.29
CA GLU A 517 -0.13 -33.62 -7.33
C GLU A 517 -1.18 -34.60 -6.82
N GLN A 518 -0.99 -35.16 -5.63
CA GLN A 518 -1.93 -36.11 -5.02
C GLN A 518 -3.22 -35.43 -4.56
N GLU A 519 -3.15 -34.19 -4.11
CA GLU A 519 -4.31 -33.39 -3.78
C GLU A 519 -5.18 -33.09 -5.00
N ARG A 520 -4.57 -32.68 -6.13
CA ARG A 520 -5.27 -32.50 -7.42
C ARG A 520 -5.94 -33.78 -7.92
N ASN A 521 -5.33 -34.93 -7.66
CA ASN A 521 -5.87 -36.24 -8.03
C ASN A 521 -6.82 -36.83 -6.97
N ASN A 522 -7.17 -36.07 -5.92
CA ASN A 522 -8.06 -36.45 -4.83
C ASN A 522 -7.62 -37.72 -4.05
N ILE A 523 -6.34 -38.09 -4.14
CA ILE A 523 -5.77 -39.29 -3.50
C ILE A 523 -5.76 -39.13 -1.97
N LYS A 524 -5.57 -37.90 -1.47
CA LYS A 524 -5.53 -37.59 -0.04
C LYS A 524 -6.89 -37.61 0.66
N SER A 525 -8.00 -37.56 -0.10
CA SER A 525 -9.35 -37.42 0.46
C SER A 525 -9.80 -38.61 1.33
N SER A 526 -9.13 -39.75 1.21
CA SER A 526 -9.36 -40.96 2.03
C SER A 526 -8.46 -41.07 3.25
N LEU A 527 -7.44 -40.20 3.41
CA LEU A 527 -6.49 -40.23 4.52
C LEU A 527 -7.01 -39.40 5.70
N GLU A 528 -7.99 -39.94 6.42
CA GLU A 528 -8.49 -39.30 7.65
C GLU A 528 -7.59 -39.60 8.86
N LYS A 529 -6.95 -40.78 8.88
CA LYS A 529 -6.08 -41.24 9.98
C LYS A 529 -4.87 -41.98 9.46
N VAL A 530 -3.73 -41.73 10.09
CA VAL A 530 -2.46 -42.46 9.89
C VAL A 530 -1.85 -42.84 11.24
N TYR A 531 -0.95 -43.81 11.21
CA TYR A 531 -0.47 -44.52 12.38
C TYR A 531 1.06 -44.56 12.41
N HIS A 532 1.63 -44.52 13.60
CA HIS A 532 3.07 -44.76 13.82
C HIS A 532 3.26 -45.56 15.11
N GLY A 533 4.09 -46.61 15.07
CA GLY A 533 4.42 -47.41 16.24
C GLY A 533 5.85 -47.18 16.70
N LYS A 534 6.07 -46.94 18.00
CA LYS A 534 7.42 -46.83 18.55
C LYS A 534 7.49 -47.15 20.06
N PRO A 535 8.48 -47.91 20.55
CA PRO A 535 8.73 -48.03 21.97
C PRO A 535 9.26 -46.71 22.55
N LEU A 536 8.70 -46.24 23.65
CA LEU A 536 9.17 -45.06 24.37
C LEU A 536 9.61 -45.43 25.80
N SER A 537 10.63 -44.75 26.31
CA SER A 537 10.99 -44.88 27.72
C SER A 537 9.89 -44.32 28.61
N GLY A 538 9.79 -44.82 29.85
CA GLY A 538 8.80 -44.34 30.81
C GLY A 538 8.88 -42.84 31.07
N SER A 539 10.09 -42.26 31.03
CA SER A 539 10.28 -40.81 31.20
C SER A 539 9.72 -40.00 30.04
N VAL A 540 9.93 -40.42 28.78
CA VAL A 540 9.42 -39.72 27.60
C VAL A 540 7.90 -39.89 27.50
N LEU A 541 7.39 -41.08 27.81
CA LEU A 541 5.95 -41.31 27.86
C LEU A 541 5.28 -40.44 28.93
N GLN A 542 5.89 -40.31 30.11
CA GLN A 542 5.37 -39.43 31.16
C GLN A 542 5.36 -37.96 30.73
N GLN A 543 6.39 -37.48 30.02
CA GLN A 543 6.39 -36.13 29.46
C GLN A 543 5.23 -35.89 28.49
N LEU A 544 4.91 -36.86 27.64
CA LEU A 544 3.74 -36.76 26.75
C LEU A 544 2.43 -36.74 27.53
N ILE A 545 2.33 -37.52 28.61
CA ILE A 545 1.16 -37.53 29.50
C ILE A 545 0.96 -36.19 30.20
N ASP A 546 2.04 -35.61 30.72
CA ASP A 546 2.02 -34.34 31.46
C ASP A 546 1.66 -33.16 30.54
N ASN A 547 1.90 -33.30 29.24
CA ASN A 547 1.59 -32.29 28.21
C ASN A 547 0.33 -32.63 27.40
N LYS A 548 -0.63 -33.36 28.00
CA LYS A 548 -1.95 -33.55 27.41
C LYS A 548 -2.58 -32.19 27.04
N ASP A 549 -3.29 -32.14 25.92
CA ASP A 549 -3.93 -30.95 25.35
C ASP A 549 -2.96 -29.86 24.86
N HIS A 550 -1.64 -30.04 24.98
CA HIS A 550 -0.64 -29.11 24.44
C HIS A 550 -0.22 -29.47 23.01
N LEU A 551 0.46 -28.52 22.36
CA LEU A 551 1.02 -28.62 21.02
C LEU A 551 2.37 -29.36 21.05
N ILE A 552 2.58 -30.23 20.06
CA ILE A 552 3.84 -30.95 19.82
C ILE A 552 4.26 -30.69 18.38
N SER A 553 5.47 -30.17 18.20
CA SER A 553 6.13 -30.10 16.90
C SER A 553 6.93 -31.39 16.65
N MET A 554 6.91 -31.86 15.41
CA MET A 554 7.80 -32.92 14.94
C MET A 554 9.02 -32.28 14.26
N ASN A 555 10.16 -32.29 14.96
CA ASN A 555 11.43 -31.70 14.49
C ASN A 555 12.12 -32.56 13.41
N GLY A 556 11.46 -33.57 12.86
CA GLY A 556 11.97 -34.50 11.85
C GLY A 556 10.91 -34.81 10.81
N PHE A 557 11.30 -35.42 9.68
CA PHE A 557 10.33 -35.96 8.74
C PHE A 557 9.62 -37.14 9.40
N LEU A 558 8.30 -37.11 9.44
CA LEU A 558 7.50 -38.13 10.11
C LEU A 558 6.98 -39.14 9.09
N SER A 559 7.54 -40.35 9.11
CA SER A 559 7.01 -41.48 8.35
C SER A 559 5.93 -42.21 9.18
N THR A 560 4.80 -42.44 8.55
CA THR A 560 3.59 -43.06 9.11
C THR A 560 3.00 -44.04 8.11
N THR A 561 1.97 -44.79 8.51
CA THR A 561 1.22 -45.66 7.60
C THR A 561 -0.28 -45.50 7.74
N SER A 562 -1.03 -45.75 6.67
CA SER A 562 -2.50 -45.87 6.76
C SER A 562 -2.96 -47.23 7.30
N ASP A 563 -2.08 -48.22 7.44
CA ASP A 563 -2.40 -49.54 8.02
C ASP A 563 -2.07 -49.61 9.52
N SER A 564 -3.12 -49.56 10.34
CA SER A 564 -3.02 -49.70 11.80
C SER A 564 -2.34 -50.98 12.28
N LYS A 565 -2.38 -52.08 11.51
CA LYS A 565 -1.82 -53.38 11.94
C LYS A 565 -0.30 -53.38 11.89
N ILE A 566 0.28 -52.72 10.89
CA ILE A 566 1.73 -52.60 10.72
C ILE A 566 2.35 -51.88 11.93
N CYS A 567 1.64 -50.93 12.53
CA CYS A 567 2.15 -50.16 13.66
C CYS A 567 2.38 -50.97 14.94
N ASN A 568 1.61 -52.04 15.18
CA ASN A 568 1.80 -52.88 16.37
C ASN A 568 3.17 -53.57 16.35
N ILE A 569 3.65 -53.92 15.15
CA ILE A 569 4.98 -54.51 14.94
C ILE A 569 6.05 -53.50 15.36
N TYR A 570 5.98 -52.28 14.83
CA TYR A 570 6.98 -51.24 15.14
C TYR A 570 6.91 -50.73 16.59
N ALA A 571 5.74 -50.78 17.23
CA ALA A 571 5.59 -50.42 18.64
C ALA A 571 6.13 -51.48 19.61
N GLY A 572 6.46 -52.69 19.14
CA GLY A 572 6.97 -53.78 19.98
C GLY A 572 5.94 -54.31 20.98
N VAL A 573 4.64 -54.18 20.68
CA VAL A 573 3.54 -54.54 21.60
C VAL A 573 3.49 -56.05 21.89
N GLU A 574 3.97 -56.87 20.95
CA GLU A 574 3.97 -58.33 21.05
C GLU A 574 5.30 -58.91 21.61
N GLU A 575 6.34 -58.09 21.76
CA GLU A 575 7.66 -58.48 22.25
C GLU A 575 7.88 -57.97 23.69
N LEU A 576 8.60 -58.74 24.53
CA LEU A 576 8.99 -58.29 25.86
C LEU A 576 9.96 -57.11 25.72
N ILE A 577 9.44 -55.89 25.85
CA ILE A 577 10.27 -54.67 25.85
C ILE A 577 11.03 -54.58 27.18
N ASP A 578 12.32 -54.24 27.13
CA ASP A 578 13.22 -54.10 28.28
C ASP A 578 12.64 -53.30 29.47
N GLU A 579 13.14 -53.54 30.69
CA GLU A 579 12.72 -52.83 31.91
C GLU A 579 12.87 -51.30 31.74
N GLY A 580 11.73 -50.63 31.53
CA GLY A 580 11.65 -49.16 31.47
C GLY A 580 11.08 -48.59 30.17
N TYR A 581 10.79 -49.41 29.15
CA TYR A 581 10.14 -48.97 27.91
C TYR A 581 8.71 -49.54 27.79
N LYS A 582 7.84 -48.82 27.09
CA LYS A 582 6.47 -49.23 26.77
C LYS A 582 6.20 -49.05 25.29
N GLY A 583 5.45 -49.98 24.70
CA GLY A 583 5.03 -49.87 23.31
C GLY A 583 4.00 -48.76 23.16
N VAL A 584 4.27 -47.80 22.27
CA VAL A 584 3.38 -46.66 22.05
C VAL A 584 2.87 -46.66 20.61
N LEU A 585 1.55 -46.62 20.48
CA LEU A 585 0.84 -46.47 19.21
C LEU A 585 0.37 -45.03 19.07
N PHE A 586 0.87 -44.33 18.07
CA PHE A 586 0.42 -43.00 17.70
C PHE A 586 -0.66 -43.10 16.63
N VAL A 587 -1.79 -42.43 16.86
CA VAL A 587 -2.89 -42.28 15.92
C VAL A 587 -3.00 -40.80 15.57
N PHE A 588 -2.68 -40.45 14.32
CA PHE A 588 -2.70 -39.09 13.82
C PHE A 588 -3.97 -38.87 12.99
N GLU A 589 -4.87 -38.03 13.48
CA GLU A 589 -6.04 -37.53 12.76
C GLU A 589 -5.64 -36.30 11.94
N ILE A 590 -5.82 -36.38 10.63
CA ILE A 590 -5.40 -35.32 9.69
C ILE A 590 -6.60 -34.41 9.43
N ASP A 591 -6.44 -33.12 9.74
CA ASP A 591 -7.38 -32.07 9.37
C ASP A 591 -7.26 -31.78 7.86
N LYS A 592 -8.39 -31.49 7.22
CA LYS A 592 -8.45 -31.20 5.77
C LYS A 592 -7.69 -29.93 5.38
N VAL A 593 -7.34 -29.07 6.34
CA VAL A 593 -6.71 -27.76 6.10
C VAL A 593 -5.28 -27.70 6.66
N ILE A 594 -4.60 -28.84 6.80
CA ILE A 594 -3.17 -28.85 7.18
C ILE A 594 -2.33 -28.17 6.08
N LYS A 595 -1.47 -27.21 6.48
CA LYS A 595 -0.61 -26.46 5.54
C LYS A 595 0.65 -27.22 5.15
N GLN A 596 1.27 -27.90 6.11
CA GLN A 596 2.55 -28.57 5.88
C GLN A 596 2.41 -29.70 4.85
N PRO A 597 3.38 -29.82 3.93
CA PRO A 597 3.36 -30.87 2.93
C PRO A 597 3.37 -32.28 3.54
N TYR A 598 2.51 -33.14 3.03
CA TYR A 598 2.56 -34.58 3.25
C TYR A 598 2.11 -35.32 2.00
N ALA A 599 2.61 -36.54 1.81
CA ALA A 599 2.22 -37.33 0.65
C ALA A 599 2.29 -38.84 0.93
N ASP A 600 1.49 -39.59 0.18
CA ASP A 600 1.65 -41.04 0.03
C ASP A 600 2.91 -41.31 -0.79
N ILE A 601 3.92 -41.91 -0.16
CA ILE A 601 5.19 -42.26 -0.77
C ILE A 601 5.34 -43.77 -0.99
N SER A 602 4.24 -44.54 -0.90
CA SER A 602 4.26 -46.01 -1.03
C SER A 602 4.92 -46.47 -2.34
N LYS A 603 4.76 -45.70 -3.42
CA LYS A 603 5.42 -45.98 -4.72
C LYS A 603 6.95 -45.94 -4.68
N PHE A 604 7.53 -45.33 -3.65
CA PHE A 604 8.96 -45.21 -3.43
C PHE A 604 9.47 -46.07 -2.27
N SER A 605 8.58 -46.64 -1.46
CA SER A 605 8.96 -47.44 -0.29
C SER A 605 9.70 -48.71 -0.72
N THR A 606 10.64 -49.16 0.12
CA THR A 606 11.37 -50.41 -0.10
C THR A 606 10.65 -51.63 0.47
N ILE A 607 9.61 -51.42 1.26
CA ILE A 607 8.79 -52.48 1.86
C ILE A 607 7.58 -52.68 0.95
N PRO A 608 7.50 -53.81 0.23
CA PRO A 608 6.36 -54.09 -0.64
C PRO A 608 5.06 -54.10 0.16
N ASP A 609 4.02 -53.49 -0.39
CA ASP A 609 2.66 -53.44 0.16
C ASP A 609 2.50 -52.62 1.47
N GLU A 610 3.51 -51.88 1.92
CA GLU A 610 3.36 -50.90 3.01
C GLU A 610 2.84 -49.56 2.48
N ALA A 611 1.72 -49.10 3.02
CA ALA A 611 1.16 -47.80 2.71
C ALA A 611 1.90 -46.72 3.50
N GLU A 612 3.01 -46.19 2.98
CA GLU A 612 3.87 -45.23 3.67
C GLU A 612 3.46 -43.78 3.36
N ILE A 613 3.15 -43.01 4.41
CA ILE A 613 2.78 -41.58 4.34
C ILE A 613 3.87 -40.77 5.03
N LEU A 614 4.48 -39.83 4.30
CA LEU A 614 5.55 -38.98 4.80
C LEU A 614 5.06 -37.55 5.02
N PHE A 615 5.29 -37.00 6.21
CA PHE A 615 5.08 -35.60 6.53
C PHE A 615 6.40 -34.84 6.52
N SER A 616 6.33 -33.60 6.04
CA SER A 616 7.43 -32.66 6.12
C SER A 616 7.70 -32.22 7.57
N LEU A 617 8.87 -31.62 7.76
CA LEU A 617 9.30 -31.00 9.01
C LEU A 617 8.30 -29.92 9.46
N GLY A 618 8.20 -29.71 10.78
CA GLY A 618 7.42 -28.60 11.35
C GLY A 618 5.91 -28.85 11.36
N THR A 619 5.46 -30.10 11.22
CA THR A 619 4.06 -30.45 11.45
C THR A 619 3.74 -30.39 12.93
N ILE A 620 2.74 -29.59 13.30
CA ILE A 620 2.25 -29.47 14.66
C ILE A 620 1.02 -30.35 14.89
N TRP A 621 1.07 -31.06 16.01
CA TRP A 621 0.07 -31.99 16.46
C TRP A 621 -0.39 -31.62 17.87
N ARG A 622 -1.68 -31.77 18.14
CA ARG A 622 -2.24 -31.64 19.50
C ARG A 622 -2.57 -33.01 20.05
N ILE A 623 -2.11 -33.31 21.26
CA ILE A 623 -2.48 -34.56 21.95
C ILE A 623 -3.94 -34.46 22.41
N LYS A 624 -4.85 -35.22 21.80
CA LYS A 624 -6.26 -35.25 22.19
C LYS A 624 -6.55 -36.23 23.31
N SER A 625 -6.00 -37.43 23.21
CA SER A 625 -6.27 -38.46 24.21
C SER A 625 -5.10 -39.42 24.34
N ILE A 626 -4.93 -39.95 25.55
CA ILE A 626 -3.96 -40.98 25.86
C ILE A 626 -4.73 -42.11 26.54
N ARG A 627 -4.66 -43.32 25.97
CA ARG A 627 -5.27 -44.53 26.51
C ARG A 627 -4.19 -45.52 26.89
N HIS A 628 -4.35 -46.12 28.08
CA HIS A 628 -3.50 -47.20 28.53
C HIS A 628 -4.20 -48.52 28.24
N ASP A 629 -3.55 -49.34 27.43
CA ASP A 629 -3.97 -50.70 27.10
C ASP A 629 -3.07 -51.69 27.87
N GLU A 630 -3.46 -52.96 28.01
CA GLU A 630 -2.62 -53.96 28.69
C GLU A 630 -1.31 -54.18 27.90
N GLY A 631 -0.22 -53.57 28.36
CA GLY A 631 1.12 -53.69 27.77
C GLY A 631 1.50 -52.60 26.77
N SER A 632 0.58 -51.71 26.37
CA SER A 632 0.85 -50.63 25.42
C SER A 632 0.12 -49.33 25.78
N CYS A 633 0.45 -48.25 25.08
CA CYS A 633 -0.18 -46.95 25.24
C CYS A 633 -0.57 -46.41 23.88
N THR A 634 -1.84 -46.03 23.70
CA THR A 634 -2.32 -45.37 22.50
C THR A 634 -2.37 -43.87 22.73
N ILE A 635 -1.72 -43.08 21.87
CA ILE A 635 -1.73 -41.61 21.90
C ILE A 635 -2.43 -41.13 20.63
N GLU A 636 -3.54 -40.42 20.79
CA GLU A 636 -4.29 -39.81 19.70
C GLU A 636 -3.89 -38.34 19.55
N LEU A 637 -3.50 -37.96 18.35
CA LEU A 637 -3.14 -36.60 17.97
C LEU A 637 -3.98 -36.11 16.81
N THR A 638 -4.19 -34.80 16.74
CA THR A 638 -4.83 -34.15 15.59
C THR A 638 -3.92 -33.06 15.05
N SER A 639 -3.79 -32.95 13.73
CA SER A 639 -3.01 -31.89 13.10
C SER A 639 -3.63 -30.53 13.39
N CYS A 640 -2.81 -29.54 13.69
CA CYS A 640 -3.29 -28.17 13.90
C CYS A 640 -3.32 -27.40 12.58
N ASN A 641 -4.32 -26.53 12.40
CA ASN A 641 -4.43 -25.63 11.25
C ASN A 641 -4.27 -24.17 11.70
N GLU A 642 -4.30 -23.23 10.75
CA GLU A 642 -4.08 -21.80 11.03
C GLU A 642 -5.12 -21.15 11.96
N PHE A 643 -6.24 -21.82 12.25
CA PHE A 643 -7.30 -21.34 13.12
C PHE A 643 -7.21 -21.88 14.55
N ASP A 644 -6.18 -22.66 14.89
CA ASP A 644 -5.97 -23.13 16.25
C ASP A 644 -5.64 -21.95 17.19
N SER A 645 -6.40 -21.84 18.28
CA SER A 645 -6.33 -20.68 19.19
C SER A 645 -4.99 -20.56 19.91
N ASP A 646 -4.34 -21.68 20.22
CA ASP A 646 -3.06 -21.66 20.93
C ASP A 646 -1.92 -21.32 19.97
N LEU A 647 -2.02 -21.77 18.71
CA LEU A 647 -1.14 -21.32 17.64
C LEU A 647 -1.28 -19.80 17.41
N THR A 648 -2.51 -19.28 17.42
CA THR A 648 -2.77 -17.84 17.22
C THR A 648 -2.18 -17.00 18.35
N GLN A 649 -2.38 -17.40 19.61
CA GLN A 649 -1.79 -16.73 20.76
C GLN A 649 -0.26 -16.80 20.77
N LEU A 650 0.34 -17.91 20.31
CA LEU A 650 1.78 -18.01 20.11
C LEU A 650 2.28 -17.03 19.05
N ARG A 651 1.57 -16.82 17.93
CA ARG A 651 1.97 -15.79 16.95
C ARG A 651 1.93 -14.39 17.56
N GLU A 652 0.82 -14.03 18.21
CA GLU A 652 0.62 -12.70 18.80
C GLU A 652 1.64 -12.37 19.90
N LYS A 653 2.02 -13.36 20.70
CA LYS A 653 3.02 -13.18 21.77
C LYS A 653 4.42 -12.86 21.21
N TYR A 654 4.76 -13.37 20.02
CA TYR A 654 6.10 -13.25 19.45
C TYR A 654 6.24 -12.17 18.37
N THR A 655 5.13 -11.57 17.92
CA THR A 655 5.12 -10.40 17.02
C THR A 655 5.30 -9.05 17.73
N GLY A 656 5.46 -9.03 19.06
CA GLY A 656 5.72 -7.81 19.85
C GLY A 656 7.18 -7.33 19.86
N ASP A 657 7.40 -6.07 20.26
CA ASP A 657 8.63 -5.24 20.08
C ASP A 657 9.95 -5.74 20.71
N ASN A 658 10.03 -6.95 21.29
CA ASN A 658 11.22 -7.41 22.05
C ASN A 658 11.60 -8.89 21.87
N VAL A 659 11.28 -9.48 20.72
CA VAL A 659 11.62 -10.89 20.40
C VAL A 659 12.66 -10.95 19.29
N SER A 660 13.64 -11.87 19.41
CA SER A 660 14.65 -12.08 18.36
C SER A 660 13.99 -12.61 17.07
N LEU A 661 14.43 -12.11 15.90
CA LEU A 661 13.87 -12.51 14.61
C LEU A 661 14.04 -14.02 14.33
N LEU A 662 15.09 -14.64 14.87
CA LEU A 662 15.30 -16.09 14.82
C LEU A 662 14.21 -16.83 15.59
N SER A 663 13.91 -16.43 16.84
CA SER A 663 12.86 -17.06 17.64
C SER A 663 11.46 -16.82 17.07
N LEU A 664 11.24 -15.67 16.43
CA LEU A 664 10.00 -15.40 15.70
C LEU A 664 9.89 -16.32 14.47
N GLY A 665 10.96 -16.44 13.67
CA GLY A 665 10.98 -17.34 12.52
C GLY A 665 10.77 -18.80 12.93
N ASP A 666 11.45 -19.27 13.98
CA ASP A 666 11.34 -20.65 14.49
C ASP A 666 9.92 -21.00 14.86
N VAL A 667 9.27 -20.12 15.62
CA VAL A 667 7.87 -20.29 16.00
C VAL A 667 6.98 -20.22 14.75
N LEU A 668 7.12 -19.24 13.87
CA LEU A 668 6.27 -19.12 12.68
C LEU A 668 6.40 -20.31 11.72
N LEU A 669 7.60 -20.87 11.56
CA LEU A 669 7.86 -22.05 10.76
C LEU A 669 7.17 -23.27 11.35
N GLU A 670 7.30 -23.49 12.66
CA GLU A 670 6.56 -24.53 13.37
C GLU A 670 5.06 -24.32 13.17
N LEU A 671 4.58 -23.09 13.23
CA LEU A 671 3.16 -22.74 13.07
C LEU A 671 2.64 -22.80 11.63
N GLY A 672 3.47 -23.13 10.63
CA GLY A 672 3.07 -23.22 9.22
C GLY A 672 2.82 -21.89 8.52
N ASP A 673 3.41 -20.80 9.02
CA ASP A 673 3.42 -19.49 8.38
C ASP A 673 4.76 -19.31 7.64
N GLU A 674 4.94 -20.12 6.59
CA GLU A 674 6.22 -20.29 5.89
C GLU A 674 6.73 -18.96 5.33
N ASP A 675 5.86 -18.16 4.71
CA ASP A 675 6.22 -16.86 4.13
C ASP A 675 6.74 -15.87 5.20
N THR A 676 6.09 -15.81 6.36
CA THR A 676 6.47 -14.89 7.44
C THR A 676 7.67 -15.40 8.22
N ALA A 677 7.82 -16.73 8.36
CA ALA A 677 8.99 -17.35 8.93
C ALA A 677 10.23 -17.11 8.06
N GLU A 678 10.11 -17.34 6.75
CA GLU A 678 11.14 -17.08 5.76
C GLU A 678 11.56 -15.60 5.79
N TRP A 679 10.60 -14.67 5.85
CA TRP A 679 10.86 -13.25 6.04
C TRP A 679 11.72 -12.98 7.29
N ALA A 680 11.34 -13.56 8.43
CA ALA A 680 12.04 -13.36 9.71
C ALA A 680 13.47 -13.90 9.66
N TYR A 681 13.66 -15.09 9.10
CA TYR A 681 14.99 -15.69 8.93
C TYR A 681 15.86 -14.91 7.94
N ARG A 682 15.30 -14.47 6.80
CA ARG A 682 16.02 -13.65 5.81
C ARG A 682 16.45 -12.31 6.39
N LYS A 683 15.62 -11.71 7.26
CA LYS A 683 15.93 -10.47 7.98
C LYS A 683 16.99 -10.67 9.06
N MET A 684 17.01 -11.81 9.72
CA MET A 684 18.10 -12.19 10.64
C MET A 684 19.41 -12.46 9.85
N LEU A 685 19.30 -13.06 8.66
CA LEU A 685 20.45 -13.43 7.82
C LEU A 685 21.17 -12.18 7.31
N SER A 686 20.41 -11.13 6.96
CA SER A 686 20.99 -9.84 6.57
C SER A 686 21.67 -9.11 7.74
N GLN A 687 21.23 -9.33 8.99
CA GLN A 687 21.83 -8.71 10.18
C GLN A 687 23.13 -9.41 10.65
N HIS A 688 23.33 -10.68 10.28
CA HIS A 688 24.44 -11.50 10.78
C HIS A 688 25.32 -12.10 9.67
N ILE A 689 25.41 -11.44 8.52
CA ILE A 689 26.05 -11.99 7.29
C ILE A 689 27.53 -12.37 7.46
N ASN A 690 28.22 -11.81 8.47
CA ASN A 690 29.62 -12.07 8.79
C ASN A 690 29.83 -13.17 9.84
N ASP A 691 28.75 -13.75 10.35
CA ASP A 691 28.78 -14.87 11.28
C ASP A 691 28.42 -16.16 10.54
N ASN A 692 29.44 -16.92 10.15
CA ASN A 692 29.28 -18.19 9.44
C ASN A 692 28.41 -19.20 10.21
N GLU A 693 28.37 -19.13 11.54
CA GLU A 693 27.55 -20.01 12.36
C GLU A 693 26.07 -19.59 12.26
N THR A 694 25.77 -18.30 12.42
CA THR A 694 24.40 -17.77 12.31
C THR A 694 23.85 -17.84 10.87
N CYS A 695 24.67 -17.58 9.86
CA CYS A 695 24.28 -17.77 8.46
C CYS A 695 23.91 -19.22 8.15
N GLY A 696 24.66 -20.18 8.67
CA GLY A 696 24.37 -21.60 8.47
C GLY A 696 23.04 -22.04 9.07
N ILE A 697 22.67 -21.51 10.24
CA ILE A 697 21.35 -21.72 10.87
C ILE A 697 20.25 -21.17 9.96
N LEU A 698 20.42 -19.94 9.51
CA LEU A 698 19.37 -19.23 8.80
C LEU A 698 19.17 -19.76 7.38
N TYR A 699 20.23 -20.24 6.71
CA TYR A 699 20.12 -20.96 5.45
C TYR A 699 19.49 -22.36 5.55
N TYR A 700 19.42 -22.94 6.74
CA TYR A 700 18.66 -24.17 6.96
C TYR A 700 17.18 -23.87 7.19
N LYS A 701 16.90 -22.75 7.83
CA LYS A 701 15.56 -22.33 8.23
C LYS A 701 14.78 -21.63 7.09
N ILE A 702 15.51 -20.96 6.19
CA ILE A 702 15.08 -20.50 4.85
C ILE A 702 15.22 -21.65 3.88
#